data_AF-A0A535N0E7-F1
#
_entry.id   AF-A0A535N0E7-F1
#
_cell.length_a   1.000
_cell.length_b   1.000
_cell.length_c   1.000
_cell.angle_alpha   90.00
_cell.angle_beta   90.00
_cell.angle_gamma   90.00
#
_symmetry.space_group_name_H-M   'P 1'
#
loop_
_entity.id
_entity.type
_entity.pdbx_description
1 polymer ?
#
loop_
_entity_poly.entity_id
_entity_poly.type
_entity_poly.pdbx_seq_one_letter_code
_entity_poly.pdbx_strand_id
1 'polypeptide(L)'
;MSAASTAAAPGILAGAAVPVISDALDMLGIAGGLPDLRPVWAGAGCCGPAYPILFEPVEPGVWGPAAEYVDEVPPGSVVLLANGGRTDCTVWGGLLAAFAKRHGIAGTVIDGACRDLPGLPGLRPGGVHALGQAPGPHAGGRRPGLDRRRPGPTRRPAPGGRLGRDRGPLRPGRRGGGAGVGRPRAGGADRLGDRERRCHASGPPALRLQPAGPSRPGPQSMVVTASLNERYNALLLERAGPQGAGVDLDALTEQVHRTPMLESSYFGRFLAQPIFIEGEERAALERDLTDLLRLLRSLPARLFSDDVGRMCDAVGMGPLQRRAVLETWEDQEVFLSRADLYQSESGFKLLEFNILSALGGFENAELNKAMLAAPLLEKFVADERLSFPDTIDMIAAEIHRAARRRGLPSRPRLVIVEWPTNFKGVDVVRMGHWAAALSARGFDATICHAGQLRKDGDGLSFDGRPVDVLYRYFLIEDLLDMETGPALIEPVLEAHRRGRLLLAMGFAGELLGNKRNLALLSDDANRPYFTGKELALIDRMVPWTRTLAPGRVRWRGEERDLLELALARQPDFVLKPSLLHGALGFVPGWAVTPEQWRAELERAARQPYVLQERVHPRPLELARRGPHVVSLEPTVLNWGVFVIDDRLGGAIIRGVSQESAQGIAMGTGASATGAFWHA
;
A
#
# COMPACT_ATOMS: atom_id res chain seq x y z
N MET A 1 -6.39 -34.05 38.48
CA MET A 1 -7.16 -32.82 38.78
C MET A 1 -8.32 -32.75 37.77
N SER A 2 -9.51 -32.30 38.17
CA SER A 2 -10.63 -32.12 37.23
C SER A 2 -10.46 -30.83 36.43
N ALA A 3 -11.07 -30.73 35.24
CA ALA A 3 -10.97 -29.53 34.39
C ALA A 3 -11.46 -28.24 35.08
N ALA A 4 -12.40 -28.36 36.02
CA ALA A 4 -12.88 -27.23 36.83
C ALA A 4 -11.80 -26.68 37.79
N SER A 5 -10.89 -27.52 38.28
CA SER A 5 -9.76 -27.10 39.13
C SER A 5 -8.71 -26.29 38.35
N THR A 6 -8.53 -26.58 37.06
CA THR A 6 -7.56 -25.88 36.21
C THR A 6 -8.02 -24.49 35.79
N ALA A 7 -9.35 -24.28 35.66
CA ALA A 7 -9.93 -22.99 35.25
C ALA A 7 -9.84 -21.90 36.34
N ALA A 8 -9.85 -22.28 37.63
CA ALA A 8 -9.76 -21.33 38.75
C ALA A 8 -8.32 -20.91 39.12
N ALA A 9 -7.30 -21.67 38.68
CA ALA A 9 -5.92 -21.47 39.09
C ALA A 9 -5.34 -20.08 38.76
N PRO A 10 -5.57 -19.46 37.57
CA PRO A 10 -5.01 -18.15 37.27
C PRO A 10 -5.51 -17.03 38.18
N GLY A 11 -6.76 -17.10 38.65
CA GLY A 11 -7.35 -16.09 39.53
C GLY A 11 -6.79 -16.13 40.96
N ILE A 12 -6.54 -17.34 41.49
CA ILE A 12 -5.91 -17.52 42.80
C ILE A 12 -4.45 -17.04 42.76
N LEU A 13 -3.71 -17.40 41.70
CA LEU A 13 -2.30 -17.00 41.54
C LEU A 13 -2.14 -15.50 41.28
N ALA A 14 -3.05 -14.87 40.52
CA ALA A 14 -3.01 -13.42 40.28
C ALA A 14 -3.26 -12.57 41.54
N GLY A 15 -3.92 -13.13 42.56
CA GLY A 15 -4.13 -12.49 43.86
C GLY A 15 -3.04 -12.76 44.90
N ALA A 16 -2.09 -13.66 44.63
CA ALA A 16 -1.01 -14.02 45.55
C ALA A 16 0.25 -13.17 45.32
N ALA A 17 0.93 -12.80 46.40
CA ALA A 17 2.22 -12.14 46.30
C ALA A 17 3.30 -13.12 45.82
N VAL A 18 4.21 -12.67 44.94
CA VAL A 18 5.27 -13.51 44.36
C VAL A 18 6.10 -14.29 45.41
N PRO A 19 6.46 -13.74 46.59
CA PRO A 19 7.15 -14.51 47.63
C PRO A 19 6.34 -15.71 48.13
N VAL A 20 5.02 -15.57 48.31
CA VAL A 20 4.12 -16.66 48.76
C VAL A 20 4.05 -17.77 47.71
N ILE A 21 4.12 -17.41 46.42
CA ILE A 21 4.21 -18.38 45.32
C ILE A 21 5.58 -19.09 45.36
N SER A 22 6.67 -18.38 45.66
CA SER A 22 8.01 -18.97 45.82
C SER A 22 8.05 -19.97 46.97
N ASP A 23 7.59 -19.59 48.16
CA ASP A 23 7.56 -20.46 49.34
C ASP A 23 6.74 -21.74 49.07
N ALA A 24 5.60 -21.60 48.39
CA ALA A 24 4.76 -22.74 48.00
C ALA A 24 5.45 -23.68 46.99
N LEU A 25 6.23 -23.13 46.05
CA LEU A 25 7.01 -23.92 45.09
C LEU A 25 8.16 -24.66 45.79
N ASP A 26 8.84 -24.02 46.74
CA ASP A 26 9.90 -24.63 47.54
C ASP A 26 9.36 -25.77 48.43
N MET A 27 8.21 -25.57 49.08
CA MET A 27 7.52 -26.63 49.84
C MET A 27 7.09 -27.83 48.97
N LEU A 28 6.84 -27.61 47.68
CA LEU A 28 6.52 -28.64 46.69
C LEU A 28 7.77 -29.25 46.02
N GLY A 29 8.97 -28.74 46.31
CA GLY A 29 10.22 -29.17 45.68
C GLY A 29 10.33 -28.79 44.20
N ILE A 30 9.63 -27.74 43.76
CA ILE A 30 9.59 -27.28 42.37
C ILE A 30 10.49 -26.04 42.22
N ALA A 31 11.62 -26.19 41.52
CA ALA A 31 12.45 -25.06 41.11
C ALA A 31 11.75 -24.23 40.02
N GLY A 32 10.87 -23.31 40.42
CA GLY A 32 10.08 -22.46 39.52
C GLY A 32 10.62 -21.04 39.30
N GLY A 33 11.67 -20.64 40.02
CA GLY A 33 12.31 -19.34 39.86
C GLY A 33 13.12 -19.25 38.56
N LEU A 34 12.91 -18.18 37.78
CA LEU A 34 13.77 -17.81 36.66
C LEU A 34 14.70 -16.66 37.09
N PRO A 35 15.95 -16.94 37.49
CA PRO A 35 16.91 -15.89 37.86
C PRO A 35 17.22 -14.98 36.67
N ASP A 36 17.79 -13.82 36.97
CA ASP A 36 18.26 -12.79 36.03
C ASP A 36 17.21 -12.06 35.16
N LEU A 37 15.98 -12.58 35.03
CA LEU A 37 14.88 -11.84 34.40
C LEU A 37 14.44 -10.64 35.23
N ARG A 38 14.41 -9.45 34.59
CA ARG A 38 14.01 -8.20 35.24
C ARG A 38 12.72 -7.66 34.62
N PRO A 39 11.82 -7.06 35.43
CA PRO A 39 10.67 -6.32 34.88
C PRO A 39 11.19 -5.12 34.07
N VAL A 40 10.60 -4.90 32.90
CA VAL A 40 11.01 -3.81 31.98
C VAL A 40 10.64 -2.42 32.52
N TRP A 41 9.70 -2.34 33.46
CA TRP A 41 9.37 -1.13 34.22
C TRP A 41 8.99 -1.48 35.66
N ALA A 42 9.10 -0.51 36.57
CA ALA A 42 8.77 -0.70 37.98
C ALA A 42 7.28 -1.10 38.16
N GLY A 43 7.02 -2.19 38.90
CA GLY A 43 5.67 -2.71 39.11
C GLY A 43 5.08 -3.50 37.95
N ALA A 44 5.86 -3.87 36.92
CA ALA A 44 5.42 -4.83 35.92
C ALA A 44 5.20 -6.23 36.55
N GLY A 45 4.05 -6.83 36.26
CA GLY A 45 3.73 -8.20 36.65
C GLY A 45 2.65 -8.78 35.74
N CYS A 46 2.61 -10.10 35.64
CA CYS A 46 1.67 -10.86 34.82
C CYS A 46 1.35 -12.22 35.44
N CYS A 47 0.12 -12.70 35.24
CA CYS A 47 -0.29 -14.05 35.60
C CYS A 47 -1.25 -14.58 34.54
N GLY A 48 -1.03 -15.81 34.08
CA GLY A 48 -1.84 -16.46 33.05
C GLY A 48 -1.16 -17.73 32.51
N PRO A 49 -1.86 -18.56 31.71
CA PRO A 49 -1.29 -19.77 31.13
C PRO A 49 -0.11 -19.46 30.20
N ALA A 50 1.03 -20.13 30.40
CA ALA A 50 2.22 -19.91 29.58
C ALA A 50 2.01 -20.41 28.14
N TYR A 51 2.31 -19.55 27.16
CA TYR A 51 2.37 -19.88 25.73
C TYR A 51 3.85 -19.81 25.28
N PRO A 52 4.58 -20.94 25.24
CA PRO A 52 6.00 -20.95 24.96
C PRO A 52 6.31 -20.90 23.46
N ILE A 53 7.25 -20.04 23.09
CA ILE A 53 7.83 -19.88 21.76
C ILE A 53 9.34 -20.13 21.88
N LEU A 54 9.88 -21.01 21.04
CA LEU A 54 11.31 -21.20 20.87
C LEU A 54 11.77 -20.48 19.60
N PHE A 55 12.76 -19.61 19.72
CA PHE A 55 13.42 -18.96 18.60
C PHE A 55 14.76 -19.64 18.28
N GLU A 56 14.94 -20.00 17.02
CA GLU A 56 16.22 -20.50 16.52
C GLU A 56 17.00 -19.39 15.78
N PRO A 57 18.33 -19.53 15.61
CA PRO A 57 19.08 -18.70 14.69
C PRO A 57 18.75 -19.08 13.24
N VAL A 58 18.30 -18.12 12.41
CA VAL A 58 18.30 -18.33 10.95
C VAL A 58 19.66 -17.95 10.36
N GLU A 59 19.93 -18.47 9.16
CA GLU A 59 21.17 -18.19 8.45
C GLU A 59 21.33 -16.68 8.16
N PRO A 60 22.55 -16.13 8.21
CA PRO A 60 22.79 -14.71 7.96
C PRO A 60 22.27 -14.26 6.59
N GLY A 61 21.36 -13.29 6.58
CA GLY A 61 20.72 -12.77 5.36
C GLY A 61 19.39 -13.44 5.00
N VAL A 62 19.05 -14.58 5.62
CA VAL A 62 17.74 -15.22 5.47
C VAL A 62 16.73 -14.54 6.40
N TRP A 63 15.52 -14.27 5.88
CA TRP A 63 14.41 -13.79 6.70
C TRP A 63 13.71 -14.97 7.37
N GLY A 64 13.57 -14.90 8.69
CA GLY A 64 12.74 -15.80 9.47
C GLY A 64 11.44 -15.12 9.92
N PRO A 65 10.33 -15.87 10.06
CA PRO A 65 9.12 -15.37 10.70
C PRO A 65 9.38 -15.12 12.18
N ALA A 66 9.10 -13.90 12.64
CA ALA A 66 9.45 -13.45 14.00
C ALA A 66 8.24 -13.09 14.88
N ALA A 67 7.04 -13.01 14.31
CA ALA A 67 5.83 -12.53 14.98
C ALA A 67 4.56 -13.35 14.69
N GLU A 68 4.59 -14.28 13.72
CA GLU A 68 3.39 -14.98 13.21
C GLU A 68 2.65 -15.84 14.25
N TYR A 69 3.31 -16.20 15.35
CA TYR A 69 2.66 -16.91 16.46
C TYR A 69 1.67 -16.03 17.22
N VAL A 70 1.76 -14.70 17.13
CA VAL A 70 1.05 -13.79 18.03
C VAL A 70 -0.47 -13.81 17.81
N ASP A 71 -0.90 -14.08 16.58
CA ASP A 71 -2.32 -14.30 16.21
C ASP A 71 -2.88 -15.63 16.75
N GLU A 72 -2.01 -16.59 17.10
CA GLU A 72 -2.37 -17.90 17.67
C GLU A 72 -2.41 -17.90 19.21
N VAL A 73 -2.08 -16.78 19.87
CA VAL A 73 -2.04 -16.67 21.34
C VAL A 73 -3.45 -16.43 21.92
N PRO A 74 -3.96 -17.29 22.83
CA PRO A 74 -5.25 -17.06 23.48
C PRO A 74 -5.23 -15.82 24.39
N PRO A 75 -6.34 -15.06 24.47
CA PRO A 75 -6.51 -14.02 25.49
C PRO A 75 -6.33 -14.60 26.90
N GLY A 76 -5.64 -13.85 27.76
CA GLY A 76 -5.28 -14.29 29.11
C GLY A 76 -3.98 -15.10 29.23
N SER A 77 -3.35 -15.50 28.12
CA SER A 77 -2.04 -16.18 28.15
C SER A 77 -0.87 -15.25 28.45
N VAL A 78 0.19 -15.79 29.05
CA VAL A 78 1.51 -15.13 29.17
C VAL A 78 2.45 -15.73 28.13
N VAL A 79 2.95 -14.92 27.21
CA VAL A 79 3.84 -15.38 26.15
C VAL A 79 5.26 -15.56 26.71
N LEU A 80 5.87 -16.73 26.51
CA LEU A 80 7.26 -17.01 26.94
C LEU A 80 8.15 -17.16 25.71
N LEU A 81 9.08 -16.23 25.50
CA LEU A 81 9.99 -16.19 24.35
C LEU A 81 11.36 -16.71 24.76
N ALA A 82 11.65 -17.97 24.45
CA ALA A 82 12.97 -18.57 24.60
C ALA A 82 13.86 -18.17 23.41
N ASN A 83 14.73 -17.17 23.58
CA ASN A 83 15.65 -16.69 22.55
C ASN A 83 17.13 -17.01 22.86
N GLY A 84 17.40 -17.75 23.95
CA GLY A 84 18.73 -18.24 24.33
C GLY A 84 19.63 -17.14 24.88
N GLY A 85 19.08 -16.21 25.65
CA GLY A 85 19.79 -15.05 26.21
C GLY A 85 20.28 -14.03 25.18
N ARG A 86 19.95 -14.19 23.89
CA ARG A 86 20.46 -13.36 22.79
C ARG A 86 20.02 -11.90 22.90
N THR A 87 20.99 -11.01 22.84
CA THR A 87 20.82 -9.55 22.87
C THR A 87 21.19 -8.85 21.55
N ASP A 88 21.80 -9.58 20.61
CA ASP A 88 22.09 -9.13 19.25
C ASP A 88 20.84 -9.04 18.36
N CYS A 89 19.73 -9.64 18.79
CA CYS A 89 18.46 -9.65 18.08
C CYS A 89 17.27 -9.49 19.04
N THR A 90 16.28 -8.71 18.63
CA THR A 90 15.10 -8.38 19.45
C THR A 90 13.88 -9.19 19.00
N VAL A 91 13.28 -9.95 19.92
CA VAL A 91 12.07 -10.77 19.67
C VAL A 91 10.77 -10.10 20.11
N TRP A 92 10.86 -8.95 20.79
CA TRP A 92 9.70 -8.17 21.27
C TRP A 92 9.98 -6.67 21.25
N GLY A 93 8.92 -5.87 21.07
CA GLY A 93 8.99 -4.41 20.98
C GLY A 93 7.61 -3.78 20.92
N GLY A 94 7.54 -2.47 20.66
CA GLY A 94 6.32 -1.66 20.79
C GLY A 94 5.13 -2.14 19.96
N LEU A 95 5.36 -2.65 18.74
CA LEU A 95 4.31 -3.21 17.88
C LEU A 95 3.65 -4.46 18.50
N LEU A 96 4.46 -5.41 18.97
CA LEU A 96 3.97 -6.62 19.61
C LEU A 96 3.34 -6.33 20.98
N ALA A 97 3.84 -5.33 21.71
CA ALA A 97 3.21 -4.85 22.94
C ALA A 97 1.83 -4.22 22.70
N ALA A 98 1.68 -3.41 21.64
CA ALA A 98 0.39 -2.83 21.26
C ALA A 98 -0.61 -3.91 20.81
N PHE A 99 -0.15 -4.90 20.04
CA PHE A 99 -0.93 -6.09 19.70
C PHE A 99 -1.37 -6.86 20.96
N ALA A 100 -0.43 -7.19 21.84
CA ALA A 100 -0.66 -7.96 23.06
C ALA A 100 -1.75 -7.33 23.94
N LYS A 101 -1.73 -5.99 24.10
CA LYS A 101 -2.81 -5.27 24.78
C LYS A 101 -4.16 -5.41 24.07
N ARG A 102 -4.21 -5.19 22.75
CA ARG A 102 -5.46 -5.26 21.97
C ARG A 102 -6.08 -6.66 21.98
N HIS A 103 -5.26 -7.71 22.04
CA HIS A 103 -5.67 -9.11 22.04
C HIS A 103 -5.78 -9.73 23.45
N GLY A 104 -5.64 -8.93 24.51
CA GLY A 104 -5.84 -9.39 25.89
C GLY A 104 -4.77 -10.36 26.41
N ILE A 105 -3.56 -10.32 25.86
CA ILE A 105 -2.42 -11.14 26.33
C ILE A 105 -1.99 -10.62 27.72
N ALA A 106 -1.94 -11.53 28.70
CA ALA A 106 -1.75 -11.22 30.12
C ALA A 106 -0.31 -10.87 30.50
N GLY A 107 0.68 -11.12 29.64
CA GLY A 107 2.06 -10.69 29.82
C GLY A 107 3.05 -11.29 28.83
N THR A 108 4.33 -10.94 28.96
CA THR A 108 5.40 -11.49 28.12
C THR A 108 6.71 -11.63 28.89
N VAL A 109 7.33 -12.81 28.81
CA VAL A 109 8.60 -13.15 29.45
C VAL A 109 9.62 -13.50 28.37
N ILE A 110 10.79 -12.87 28.41
CA ILE A 110 11.75 -12.87 27.30
C ILE A 110 13.15 -13.28 27.79
N ASP A 111 13.57 -14.48 27.41
CA ASP A 111 14.95 -14.95 27.52
C ASP A 111 15.81 -14.36 26.38
N GLY A 112 16.03 -13.05 26.44
CA GLY A 112 16.73 -12.25 25.43
C GLY A 112 16.43 -10.75 25.52
N ALA A 113 16.70 -10.00 24.44
CA ALA A 113 16.48 -8.55 24.40
C ALA A 113 15.09 -8.09 23.95
N CYS A 114 14.62 -7.02 24.58
CA CYS A 114 13.46 -6.23 24.17
C CYS A 114 13.88 -4.84 23.67
N ARG A 115 13.09 -4.25 22.75
CA ARG A 115 13.28 -2.89 22.24
C ARG A 115 12.10 -1.96 22.57
N ASP A 116 12.23 -0.69 22.21
CA ASP A 116 11.21 0.35 22.32
C ASP A 116 10.79 0.67 23.78
N LEU A 117 11.67 0.37 24.75
CA LEU A 117 11.37 0.39 26.19
C LEU A 117 10.69 1.69 26.70
N PRO A 118 11.08 2.91 26.26
CA PRO A 118 10.43 4.14 26.72
C PRO A 118 8.93 4.22 26.41
N GLY A 119 8.45 3.55 25.35
CA GLY A 119 7.04 3.54 24.96
C GLY A 119 6.19 2.45 25.61
N LEU A 120 6.81 1.38 26.12
CA LEU A 120 6.10 0.21 26.67
C LEU A 120 5.24 0.54 27.92
N PRO A 121 5.68 1.38 28.89
CA PRO A 121 4.85 1.76 30.04
C PRO A 121 3.59 2.52 29.66
N GLY A 122 3.62 3.33 28.60
CA GLY A 122 2.45 4.05 28.09
C GLY A 122 1.44 3.12 27.40
N LEU A 123 1.93 2.04 26.78
CA LEU A 123 1.06 1.01 26.23
C LEU A 123 0.36 0.21 27.33
N ARG A 124 1.03 -0.14 28.44
CA ARG A 124 0.53 -1.11 29.44
C ARG A 124 -0.04 -2.40 28.81
N PRO A 125 0.74 -3.16 28.02
CA PRO A 125 0.47 -4.59 27.90
C PRO A 125 0.56 -5.23 29.30
N GLY A 126 0.09 -6.47 29.45
CA GLY A 126 0.45 -7.26 30.63
C GLY A 126 1.97 -7.29 30.85
N GLY A 127 2.41 -7.48 32.10
CA GLY A 127 3.81 -7.27 32.51
C GLY A 127 4.84 -7.89 31.56
N VAL A 128 5.85 -7.10 31.17
CA VAL A 128 6.97 -7.56 30.33
C VAL A 128 8.22 -7.72 31.18
N HIS A 129 8.85 -8.90 31.09
CA HIS A 129 10.09 -9.24 31.78
C HIS A 129 11.13 -9.68 30.75
N ALA A 130 12.38 -9.21 30.87
CA ALA A 130 13.45 -9.48 29.91
C ALA A 130 14.83 -9.59 30.59
N LEU A 131 15.79 -10.24 29.91
CA LEU A 131 17.19 -10.33 30.38
C LEU A 131 18.00 -9.06 30.06
N GLY A 132 17.60 -8.25 29.07
CA GLY A 132 18.34 -7.04 28.70
C GLY A 132 17.67 -6.12 27.69
N GLN A 133 18.32 -4.99 27.44
CA GLN A 133 17.93 -3.95 26.48
C GLN A 133 18.87 -3.96 25.27
N ALA A 134 18.32 -3.79 24.06
CA ALA A 134 19.09 -3.52 22.85
C ALA A 134 19.05 -2.02 22.48
N PRO A 135 20.18 -1.40 22.06
CA PRO A 135 20.22 0.00 21.64
C PRO A 135 19.74 0.17 20.18
N GLY A 136 18.43 0.37 20.00
CA GLY A 136 17.85 0.76 18.71
C GLY A 136 17.89 -0.33 17.61
N PRO A 137 17.53 0.03 16.37
CA PRO A 137 17.49 -0.92 15.26
C PRO A 137 18.89 -1.11 14.67
N HIS A 138 19.63 -2.12 15.16
CA HIS A 138 20.88 -2.50 14.50
C HIS A 138 20.61 -3.04 13.09
N ALA A 139 20.96 -2.23 12.09
CA ALA A 139 21.18 -2.68 10.72
C ALA A 139 22.43 -3.58 10.67
N GLY A 140 22.28 -4.85 11.06
CA GLY A 140 23.39 -5.76 11.32
C GLY A 140 22.98 -7.23 11.30
N GLY A 141 22.66 -7.74 10.10
CA GLY A 141 22.47 -9.14 9.72
C GLY A 141 22.50 -10.25 10.79
N ARG A 142 21.41 -10.41 11.55
CA ARG A 142 20.81 -11.69 12.00
C ARG A 142 19.44 -11.41 12.61
N ARG A 143 18.37 -11.97 12.05
CA ARG A 143 17.08 -12.10 12.74
C ARG A 143 16.99 -13.50 13.34
N PRO A 144 16.16 -13.74 14.36
CA PRO A 144 15.77 -15.08 14.76
C PRO A 144 14.62 -15.57 13.85
N GLY A 145 14.41 -16.88 13.78
CA GLY A 145 13.24 -17.47 13.11
C GLY A 145 12.57 -18.53 13.98
N LEU A 146 11.30 -18.78 13.72
CA LEU A 146 10.53 -19.88 14.30
C LEU A 146 10.85 -21.21 13.59
N ASP A 147 11.14 -22.29 14.34
CA ASP A 147 10.88 -23.66 13.86
C ASP A 147 9.55 -24.16 14.46
N ARG A 148 8.67 -24.69 13.62
CA ARG A 148 7.36 -25.24 14.01
C ARG A 148 7.45 -26.74 14.33
N ARG A 149 8.36 -27.13 15.24
CA ARG A 149 8.36 -28.47 15.84
C ARG A 149 7.61 -28.45 17.16
N ARG A 150 6.48 -29.17 17.22
CA ARG A 150 5.77 -29.42 18.48
C ARG A 150 6.74 -30.02 19.51
N PRO A 151 6.83 -29.48 20.74
CA PRO A 151 7.58 -30.14 21.80
C PRO A 151 7.00 -31.53 22.05
N GLY A 152 7.81 -32.57 21.80
CA GLY A 152 7.50 -33.92 22.28
C GLY A 152 7.48 -33.95 23.81
N PRO A 153 6.77 -34.89 24.44
CA PRO A 153 6.72 -34.98 25.89
C PRO A 153 8.13 -35.14 26.47
N THR A 154 8.47 -34.27 27.42
CA THR A 154 9.80 -34.13 28.02
C THR A 154 10.33 -35.45 28.54
N ARG A 155 11.34 -36.02 27.88
CA ARG A 155 12.13 -37.12 28.43
C ARG A 155 13.09 -36.57 29.49
N ARG A 156 13.09 -37.16 30.69
CA ARG A 156 14.03 -36.83 31.77
C ARG A 156 15.48 -37.00 31.29
N PRO A 157 16.41 -36.10 31.68
CA PRO A 157 17.82 -36.27 31.35
C PRO A 157 18.43 -37.42 32.16
N ALA A 158 19.20 -38.28 31.48
CA ALA A 158 20.14 -39.21 32.11
C ALA A 158 21.56 -38.61 32.03
N PRO A 159 22.44 -38.83 33.02
CA PRO A 159 23.65 -38.03 33.20
C PRO A 159 24.87 -38.53 32.44
N GLY A 160 25.67 -37.57 31.92
CA GLY A 160 27.13 -37.69 31.79
C GLY A 160 27.69 -38.49 30.60
N GLY A 161 28.42 -37.81 29.72
CA GLY A 161 29.26 -38.42 28.67
C GLY A 161 30.22 -37.40 28.06
N ARG A 162 31.51 -37.74 27.95
CA ARG A 162 32.58 -36.79 27.59
C ARG A 162 32.89 -36.74 26.08
N LEU A 163 33.39 -35.56 25.69
CA LEU A 163 34.26 -35.25 24.54
C LEU A 163 34.96 -36.43 23.83
N GLY A 164 34.92 -36.42 22.48
CA GLY A 164 35.78 -37.21 21.60
C GLY A 164 36.02 -36.51 20.26
N ARG A 165 37.27 -36.49 19.79
CA ARG A 165 37.71 -35.91 18.50
C ARG A 165 37.77 -36.99 17.41
N ASP A 166 37.56 -36.64 16.14
CA ASP A 166 38.53 -36.83 15.03
C ASP A 166 37.95 -36.35 13.67
N ARG A 167 38.69 -35.52 12.91
CA ARG A 167 39.48 -35.80 11.68
C ARG A 167 38.68 -36.13 10.40
N GLY A 168 38.93 -35.37 9.33
CA GLY A 168 38.62 -35.76 7.94
C GLY A 168 39.72 -36.66 7.34
N PRO A 169 40.06 -36.61 6.02
CA PRO A 169 39.65 -35.63 4.99
C PRO A 169 39.49 -36.19 3.54
N LEU A 170 39.53 -35.29 2.54
CA LEU A 170 39.98 -35.46 1.12
C LEU A 170 38.99 -35.71 -0.05
N ARG A 171 39.22 -34.94 -1.13
CA ARG A 171 38.80 -35.16 -2.54
C ARG A 171 39.90 -35.92 -3.30
N PRO A 172 39.67 -36.53 -4.49
CA PRO A 172 39.71 -35.83 -5.81
C PRO A 172 38.67 -36.38 -6.83
N GLY A 173 38.47 -35.94 -8.08
CA GLY A 173 38.97 -34.81 -8.90
C GLY A 173 38.97 -35.14 -10.42
N ARG A 174 38.88 -34.12 -11.32
CA ARG A 174 39.10 -34.16 -12.81
C ARG A 174 38.04 -34.93 -13.68
N ARG A 175 37.85 -34.73 -15.01
CA ARG A 175 38.36 -33.79 -16.07
C ARG A 175 37.50 -33.84 -17.38
N GLY A 176 37.62 -32.80 -18.24
CA GLY A 176 37.25 -32.77 -19.70
C GLY A 176 35.77 -32.46 -20.01
N GLY A 177 35.33 -31.83 -21.12
CA GLY A 177 35.91 -31.18 -22.33
C GLY A 177 34.76 -30.89 -23.34
N GLY A 178 34.85 -30.12 -24.44
CA GLY A 178 35.87 -29.22 -25.00
C GLY A 178 35.60 -28.84 -26.49
N ALA A 179 35.68 -27.54 -26.87
CA ALA A 179 35.47 -26.95 -28.23
C ALA A 179 34.02 -27.00 -28.81
N GLY A 180 33.58 -26.13 -29.74
CA GLY A 180 34.20 -24.92 -30.31
C GLY A 180 33.35 -24.18 -31.38
N VAL A 181 33.61 -22.87 -31.53
CA VAL A 181 33.48 -21.93 -32.68
C VAL A 181 32.45 -22.18 -33.83
N GLY A 182 31.67 -21.13 -34.18
CA GLY A 182 31.05 -21.00 -35.52
C GLY A 182 30.21 -19.72 -35.75
N ARG A 183 30.72 -18.76 -36.55
CA ARG A 183 29.97 -17.63 -37.16
C ARG A 183 30.21 -17.65 -38.69
N PRO A 184 29.33 -17.05 -39.49
CA PRO A 184 29.82 -15.92 -40.32
C PRO A 184 28.85 -14.73 -40.46
N ARG A 185 29.38 -13.64 -41.04
CA ARG A 185 28.67 -12.45 -41.58
C ARG A 185 28.30 -12.72 -43.08
N ALA A 186 27.80 -11.85 -43.95
CA ALA A 186 27.52 -10.39 -44.00
C ALA A 186 26.57 -10.06 -45.20
N GLY A 187 26.19 -8.78 -45.36
CA GLY A 187 25.62 -8.20 -46.60
C GLY A 187 24.13 -7.81 -46.50
N GLY A 188 23.61 -6.77 -47.15
CA GLY A 188 24.27 -5.77 -48.01
C GLY A 188 23.28 -5.03 -48.94
N ALA A 189 22.86 -3.83 -48.54
CA ALA A 189 22.46 -2.63 -49.32
C ALA A 189 21.75 -2.70 -50.70
N ASP A 190 20.64 -1.97 -50.81
CA ASP A 190 20.27 -1.04 -51.91
C ASP A 190 19.14 -0.11 -51.38
N ARG A 191 19.13 1.23 -51.50
CA ARG A 191 19.20 2.15 -52.66
C ARG A 191 17.99 2.10 -53.59
N LEU A 192 17.05 3.02 -53.35
CA LEU A 192 16.11 3.52 -54.35
C LEU A 192 16.26 5.04 -54.44
N GLY A 193 16.25 5.57 -55.66
CA GLY A 193 16.37 7.00 -55.95
C GLY A 193 15.16 7.55 -56.70
N ASP A 194 15.04 8.88 -56.68
CA ASP A 194 14.32 9.78 -57.58
C ASP A 194 13.14 9.27 -58.42
N ARG A 195 11.99 9.96 -58.30
CA ARG A 195 11.70 11.07 -59.22
C ARG A 195 10.48 11.91 -58.82
N GLU A 196 10.58 13.21 -59.11
CA GLU A 196 9.50 14.19 -58.99
C GLU A 196 8.30 13.89 -59.91
N ARG A 197 7.11 14.35 -59.51
CA ARG A 197 6.28 15.19 -60.40
C ARG A 197 5.33 16.09 -59.60
N ARG A 198 5.10 17.28 -60.16
CA ARG A 198 4.42 18.43 -59.52
C ARG A 198 3.00 18.57 -60.08
N CYS A 199 2.08 19.08 -59.25
CA CYS A 199 0.91 19.86 -59.70
C CYS A 199 0.75 21.08 -58.78
N HIS A 200 0.36 22.22 -59.35
CA HIS A 200 0.31 23.52 -58.66
C HIS A 200 -1.09 23.85 -58.11
N ALA A 201 -1.14 24.59 -57.00
CA ALA A 201 -2.17 25.61 -56.76
C ALA A 201 -1.63 26.77 -55.89
N SER A 202 -1.86 27.98 -56.36
CA SER A 202 -1.46 29.31 -55.89
C SER A 202 -1.66 29.69 -54.40
N GLY A 203 -0.74 30.51 -53.87
CA GLY A 203 -0.92 31.37 -52.69
C GLY A 203 -0.16 32.72 -52.85
N PRO A 204 -0.62 33.84 -52.24
CA PRO A 204 -0.10 35.21 -52.45
C PRO A 204 1.17 35.53 -51.61
N PRO A 205 1.84 36.69 -51.83
CA PRO A 205 3.31 36.79 -51.71
C PRO A 205 3.88 37.13 -50.32
N ALA A 206 5.19 36.88 -50.19
CA ALA A 206 5.95 36.95 -48.95
C ALA A 206 6.36 38.36 -48.50
N LEU A 207 6.39 38.58 -47.18
CA LEU A 207 7.23 39.58 -46.53
C LEU A 207 8.50 38.91 -45.98
N ARG A 208 9.67 39.49 -46.26
CA ARG A 208 10.95 39.00 -45.72
C ARG A 208 11.14 39.50 -44.29
N LEU A 209 11.43 38.59 -43.36
CA LEU A 209 11.98 38.92 -42.04
C LEU A 209 13.47 38.58 -42.00
N GLN A 210 14.28 39.57 -41.61
CA GLN A 210 15.71 39.38 -41.31
C GLN A 210 15.89 38.72 -39.93
N PRO A 211 17.00 37.99 -39.69
CA PRO A 211 17.21 37.33 -38.40
C PRO A 211 17.59 38.34 -37.32
N ALA A 212 16.79 38.42 -36.25
CA ALA A 212 17.15 39.14 -35.03
C ALA A 212 18.11 38.30 -34.17
N GLY A 213 19.16 38.92 -33.65
CA GLY A 213 20.15 38.28 -32.77
C GLY A 213 19.61 37.97 -31.37
N PRO A 214 20.42 37.32 -30.50
CA PRO A 214 19.97 36.82 -29.20
C PRO A 214 19.67 37.96 -28.21
N SER A 215 18.39 38.23 -28.00
CA SER A 215 17.92 39.11 -26.93
C SER A 215 18.09 38.42 -25.56
N ARG A 216 19.01 38.93 -24.74
CA ARG A 216 19.08 38.57 -23.30
C ARG A 216 17.75 38.97 -22.63
N PRO A 217 17.11 38.10 -21.83
CA PRO A 217 15.97 38.50 -21.02
C PRO A 217 16.43 39.52 -19.96
N GLY A 218 15.74 40.65 -19.87
CA GLY A 218 15.83 41.52 -18.70
C GLY A 218 15.14 40.86 -17.50
N PRO A 219 15.46 41.28 -16.26
CA PRO A 219 14.84 40.72 -15.07
C PRO A 219 13.37 41.19 -14.98
N GLN A 220 12.45 40.36 -15.46
CA GLN A 220 11.05 40.48 -15.06
C GLN A 220 10.96 40.07 -13.60
N SER A 221 10.69 41.02 -12.72
CA SER A 221 10.30 40.73 -11.35
C SER A 221 8.92 40.08 -11.37
N MET A 222 8.87 38.75 -11.48
CA MET A 222 7.68 38.01 -11.12
C MET A 222 7.37 38.35 -9.66
N VAL A 223 6.24 39.02 -9.45
CA VAL A 223 5.60 39.02 -8.13
C VAL A 223 5.09 37.60 -7.94
N VAL A 224 5.92 36.74 -7.34
CA VAL A 224 5.52 35.40 -6.94
C VAL A 224 4.53 35.56 -5.80
N THR A 225 3.24 35.54 -6.14
CA THR A 225 2.17 35.43 -5.16
C THR A 225 2.33 34.12 -4.42
N ALA A 226 2.51 34.18 -3.09
CA ALA A 226 2.60 32.98 -2.25
C ALA A 226 1.39 32.06 -2.48
N SER A 227 1.65 30.77 -2.66
CA SER A 227 0.64 29.73 -2.86
C SER A 227 -0.29 29.60 -1.66
N LEU A 228 -1.49 29.03 -1.85
CA LEU A 228 -2.46 28.80 -0.76
C LEU A 228 -1.82 28.11 0.47
N ASN A 229 -0.94 27.14 0.26
CA ASN A 229 -0.24 26.45 1.35
C ASN A 229 0.71 27.40 2.11
N GLU A 230 1.45 28.25 1.41
CA GLU A 230 2.31 29.26 2.03
C GLU A 230 1.50 30.36 2.73
N ARG A 231 0.35 30.78 2.18
CA ARG A 231 -0.59 31.72 2.82
C ARG A 231 -1.16 31.15 4.12
N TYR A 232 -1.59 29.88 4.12
CA TYR A 232 -2.08 29.21 5.33
C TYR A 232 -0.97 29.00 6.37
N ASN A 233 0.23 28.61 5.94
CA ASN A 233 1.39 28.51 6.83
C ASN A 233 1.74 29.86 7.48
N ALA A 234 1.70 30.97 6.73
CA ALA A 234 1.93 32.31 7.27
C ALA A 234 0.85 32.69 8.31
N LEU A 235 -0.42 32.37 8.04
CA LEU A 235 -1.53 32.57 8.97
C LEU A 235 -1.36 31.76 10.27
N LEU A 236 -0.92 30.50 10.18
CA LEU A 236 -0.61 29.66 11.35
C LEU A 236 0.53 30.28 12.18
N LEU A 237 1.61 30.73 11.54
CA LEU A 237 2.75 31.35 12.23
C LEU A 237 2.39 32.70 12.87
N GLU A 238 1.62 33.55 12.18
CA GLU A 238 1.11 34.82 12.72
C GLU A 238 0.30 34.58 14.00
N ARG A 239 -0.62 33.61 13.96
CA ARG A 239 -1.46 33.24 15.11
C ARG A 239 -0.68 32.57 16.24
N ALA A 240 0.37 31.82 15.92
CA ALA A 240 1.22 31.19 16.92
C ALA A 240 2.11 32.21 17.67
N GLY A 241 2.37 33.37 17.05
CA GLY A 241 3.15 34.47 17.62
C GLY A 241 4.65 34.17 17.74
N PRO A 242 5.46 35.12 18.26
CA PRO A 242 6.93 35.01 18.26
C PRO A 242 7.54 33.85 19.06
N GLN A 243 6.73 33.17 19.88
CA GLN A 243 7.12 32.00 20.68
C GLN A 243 6.42 30.71 20.24
N GLY A 244 5.60 30.74 19.18
CA GLY A 244 4.94 29.56 18.62
C GLY A 244 3.76 28.97 19.41
N ALA A 245 3.38 29.58 20.55
CA ALA A 245 2.45 29.02 21.52
C ALA A 245 0.97 29.39 21.33
N GLY A 246 0.64 30.25 20.35
CA GLY A 246 -0.73 30.75 20.14
C GLY A 246 -1.67 29.88 19.29
N VAL A 247 -1.18 28.76 18.74
CA VAL A 247 -1.98 27.81 17.93
C VAL A 247 -1.82 26.40 18.48
N ASP A 248 -2.94 25.82 18.91
CA ASP A 248 -3.03 24.40 19.23
C ASP A 248 -3.26 23.59 17.93
N LEU A 249 -2.24 22.84 17.50
CA LEU A 249 -2.31 21.98 16.32
C LEU A 249 -3.08 20.68 16.56
N ASP A 250 -3.24 20.24 17.81
CA ASP A 250 -4.10 19.09 18.13
C ASP A 250 -5.57 19.51 18.00
N ALA A 251 -5.95 20.74 18.41
CA ALA A 251 -7.29 21.30 18.18
C ALA A 251 -7.69 21.34 16.69
N LEU A 252 -6.74 21.56 15.76
CA LEU A 252 -7.01 21.51 14.31
C LEU A 252 -7.44 20.12 13.81
N THR A 253 -7.17 19.06 14.58
CA THR A 253 -7.49 17.67 14.24
C THR A 253 -8.34 16.95 15.30
N GLU A 254 -8.82 17.67 16.32
CA GLU A 254 -9.61 17.10 17.41
C GLU A 254 -10.87 16.42 16.89
N GLN A 255 -11.63 17.10 16.01
CA GLN A 255 -12.85 16.54 15.46
C GLN A 255 -12.60 15.38 14.49
N VAL A 256 -11.41 15.34 13.87
CA VAL A 256 -10.97 14.20 13.04
C VAL A 256 -10.81 12.96 13.91
N HIS A 257 -10.09 13.07 15.03
CA HIS A 257 -9.92 11.99 16.02
C HIS A 257 -11.23 11.56 16.69
N ARG A 258 -12.18 12.49 16.87
CA ARG A 258 -13.52 12.18 17.41
C ARG A 258 -14.43 11.45 16.40
N THR A 259 -14.04 11.32 15.13
CA THR A 259 -14.85 10.68 14.09
C THR A 259 -14.46 9.20 13.94
N PRO A 260 -15.27 8.22 14.40
CA PRO A 260 -14.83 6.82 14.52
C PRO A 260 -14.44 6.18 13.18
N MET A 261 -15.09 6.57 12.09
CA MET A 261 -14.75 6.10 10.74
C MET A 261 -13.35 6.54 10.34
N LEU A 262 -12.98 7.82 10.54
CA LEU A 262 -11.66 8.36 10.21
C LEU A 262 -10.58 7.75 11.10
N GLU A 263 -10.82 7.70 12.41
CA GLU A 263 -9.89 7.10 13.38
C GLU A 263 -9.59 5.63 13.03
N SER A 264 -10.60 4.86 12.61
CA SER A 264 -10.45 3.46 12.18
C SER A 264 -9.76 3.30 10.81
N SER A 265 -10.01 4.19 9.84
CA SER A 265 -9.42 4.14 8.50
C SER A 265 -7.95 4.56 8.47
N TYR A 266 -7.56 5.51 9.34
CA TYR A 266 -6.24 6.13 9.32
C TYR A 266 -5.39 5.84 10.57
N PHE A 267 -5.87 4.97 11.46
CA PHE A 267 -5.17 4.51 12.66
C PHE A 267 -4.74 5.66 13.60
N GLY A 268 -5.55 6.72 13.68
CA GLY A 268 -5.24 7.92 14.48
C GLY A 268 -4.03 8.72 13.99
N ARG A 269 -3.64 8.62 12.71
CA ARG A 269 -2.49 9.35 12.14
C ARG A 269 -2.95 10.41 11.15
N PHE A 270 -2.94 11.66 11.58
CA PHE A 270 -3.33 12.82 10.77
C PHE A 270 -2.22 13.88 10.72
N LEU A 271 -2.15 14.62 9.61
CA LEU A 271 -1.39 15.87 9.56
C LEU A 271 -2.23 16.98 10.19
N ALA A 272 -1.58 17.98 10.79
CA ALA A 272 -2.27 19.08 11.49
C ALA A 272 -3.01 20.06 10.56
N GLN A 273 -2.81 19.95 9.24
CA GLN A 273 -3.44 20.81 8.23
C GLN A 273 -3.79 20.02 6.96
N PRO A 274 -4.81 20.45 6.19
CA PRO A 274 -5.06 19.96 4.84
C PRO A 274 -4.04 20.53 3.85
N ILE A 275 -4.10 20.02 2.62
CA ILE A 275 -3.35 20.57 1.48
C ILE A 275 -4.28 21.38 0.59
N PHE A 276 -3.77 22.45 0.01
CA PHE A 276 -4.51 23.32 -0.90
C PHE A 276 -4.02 23.19 -2.35
N ILE A 277 -4.94 23.17 -3.31
CA ILE A 277 -4.63 23.16 -4.75
C ILE A 277 -5.20 24.42 -5.42
N GLU A 278 -4.34 25.14 -6.16
CA GLU A 278 -4.72 26.32 -6.94
C GLU A 278 -5.60 25.94 -8.14
N GLY A 279 -6.45 26.85 -8.63
CA GLY A 279 -7.46 26.55 -9.66
C GLY A 279 -6.87 26.08 -10.99
N GLU A 280 -5.78 26.71 -11.46
CA GLU A 280 -5.09 26.29 -12.68
C GLU A 280 -4.42 24.91 -12.54
N GLU A 281 -3.84 24.63 -11.36
CA GLU A 281 -3.21 23.34 -11.04
C GLU A 281 -4.26 22.22 -10.95
N ARG A 282 -5.40 22.47 -10.27
CA ARG A 282 -6.56 21.55 -10.25
C ARG A 282 -7.01 21.22 -11.66
N ALA A 283 -7.22 22.24 -12.49
CA ALA A 283 -7.74 22.06 -13.85
C ALA A 283 -6.71 21.37 -14.77
N ALA A 284 -5.41 21.60 -14.57
CA ALA A 284 -4.35 20.86 -15.28
C ALA A 284 -4.32 19.38 -14.86
N LEU A 285 -4.38 19.10 -13.56
CA LEU A 285 -4.39 17.74 -13.02
C LEU A 285 -5.64 16.95 -13.47
N GLU A 286 -6.83 17.59 -13.49
CA GLU A 286 -8.07 17.00 -14.00
C GLU A 286 -7.95 16.58 -15.47
N ARG A 287 -7.42 17.46 -16.33
CA ARG A 287 -7.17 17.14 -17.74
C ARG A 287 -6.15 16.02 -17.90
N ASP A 288 -5.00 16.14 -17.25
CA ASP A 288 -3.91 15.17 -17.40
C ASP A 288 -4.31 13.76 -16.93
N LEU A 289 -5.03 13.64 -15.81
CA LEU A 289 -5.50 12.34 -15.31
C LEU A 289 -6.64 11.75 -16.16
N THR A 290 -7.57 12.57 -16.65
CA THR A 290 -8.67 12.08 -17.50
C THR A 290 -8.19 11.67 -18.88
N ASP A 291 -7.26 12.41 -19.49
CA ASP A 291 -6.63 12.02 -20.76
C ASP A 291 -5.75 10.77 -20.61
N LEU A 292 -5.02 10.60 -19.49
CA LEU A 292 -4.32 9.33 -19.20
C LEU A 292 -5.29 8.16 -19.04
N LEU A 293 -6.44 8.35 -18.40
CA LEU A 293 -7.43 7.29 -18.26
C LEU A 293 -8.04 6.91 -19.62
N ARG A 294 -8.33 7.90 -20.49
CA ARG A 294 -8.74 7.65 -21.88
C ARG A 294 -7.67 6.90 -22.67
N LEU A 295 -6.39 7.24 -22.49
CA LEU A 295 -5.27 6.53 -23.09
C LEU A 295 -5.22 5.06 -22.65
N LEU A 296 -5.29 4.79 -21.34
CA LEU A 296 -5.35 3.42 -20.80
C LEU A 296 -6.50 2.62 -21.42
N ARG A 297 -7.71 3.18 -21.47
CA ARG A 297 -8.90 2.55 -22.08
C ARG A 297 -8.75 2.29 -23.57
N SER A 298 -7.89 3.02 -24.27
CA SER A 298 -7.63 2.85 -25.71
C SER A 298 -6.54 1.82 -26.06
N LEU A 299 -5.82 1.29 -25.06
CA LEU A 299 -4.73 0.31 -25.30
C LEU A 299 -5.16 -0.98 -26.04
N PRO A 300 -6.35 -1.60 -25.79
CA PRO A 300 -6.81 -2.75 -26.55
C PRO A 300 -6.84 -2.49 -28.06
N ALA A 301 -7.55 -1.44 -28.48
CA ALA A 301 -7.67 -1.05 -29.88
C ALA A 301 -6.30 -0.69 -30.51
N ARG A 302 -5.46 0.08 -29.79
CA ARG A 302 -4.17 0.58 -30.32
C ARG A 302 -3.10 -0.49 -30.47
N LEU A 303 -2.91 -1.33 -29.44
CA LEU A 303 -1.76 -2.24 -29.34
C LEU A 303 -2.13 -3.72 -29.53
N PHE A 304 -3.40 -4.09 -29.38
CA PHE A 304 -3.85 -5.50 -29.38
C PHE A 304 -4.89 -5.81 -30.46
N SER A 305 -5.17 -4.88 -31.39
CA SER A 305 -6.21 -5.03 -32.42
C SER A 305 -7.59 -5.32 -31.83
N ASP A 306 -7.89 -4.68 -30.69
CA ASP A 306 -9.10 -4.85 -29.87
C ASP A 306 -9.26 -6.24 -29.20
N ASP A 307 -8.24 -7.11 -29.29
CA ASP A 307 -8.20 -8.38 -28.55
C ASP A 307 -7.82 -8.14 -27.08
N VAL A 308 -8.83 -7.83 -26.27
CA VAL A 308 -8.72 -7.70 -24.80
C VAL A 308 -8.07 -8.94 -24.17
N GLY A 309 -8.30 -10.12 -24.75
CA GLY A 309 -7.71 -11.38 -24.31
C GLY A 309 -6.19 -11.39 -24.43
N ARG A 310 -5.64 -10.92 -25.56
CA ARG A 310 -4.18 -10.70 -25.73
C ARG A 310 -3.64 -9.64 -24.80
N MET A 311 -4.41 -8.61 -24.49
CA MET A 311 -3.99 -7.61 -23.50
C MET A 311 -3.87 -8.24 -22.10
N CYS A 312 -4.84 -9.06 -21.67
CA CYS A 312 -4.73 -9.86 -20.43
C CYS A 312 -3.45 -10.71 -20.40
N ASP A 313 -3.16 -11.42 -21.49
CA ASP A 313 -1.97 -12.29 -21.60
C ASP A 313 -0.68 -11.45 -21.51
N ALA A 314 -0.61 -10.31 -22.21
CA ALA A 314 0.53 -9.39 -22.19
C ALA A 314 0.79 -8.78 -20.80
N VAL A 315 -0.27 -8.42 -20.06
CA VAL A 315 -0.15 -7.92 -18.68
C VAL A 315 0.03 -9.01 -17.63
N GLY A 316 0.04 -10.29 -18.04
CA GLY A 316 0.36 -11.45 -17.20
C GLY A 316 -0.79 -11.95 -16.32
N MET A 317 -2.04 -11.78 -16.75
CA MET A 317 -3.22 -12.35 -16.07
C MET A 317 -3.35 -13.86 -16.31
N GLY A 318 -3.76 -14.59 -15.28
CA GLY A 318 -4.05 -16.03 -15.38
C GLY A 318 -5.39 -16.34 -16.09
N PRO A 319 -5.65 -17.61 -16.47
CA PRO A 319 -6.84 -17.97 -17.25
C PRO A 319 -8.18 -17.56 -16.63
N LEU A 320 -8.34 -17.73 -15.31
CA LEU A 320 -9.58 -17.35 -14.60
C LEU A 320 -9.74 -15.83 -14.49
N GLN A 321 -8.63 -15.11 -14.31
CA GLN A 321 -8.62 -13.64 -14.29
C GLN A 321 -9.00 -13.08 -15.67
N ARG A 322 -8.37 -13.60 -16.74
CA ARG A 322 -8.70 -13.28 -18.13
C ARG A 322 -10.17 -13.56 -18.45
N ARG A 323 -10.72 -14.70 -17.99
CA ARG A 323 -12.15 -15.01 -18.12
C ARG A 323 -13.03 -13.96 -17.44
N ALA A 324 -12.75 -13.63 -16.17
CA ALA A 324 -13.52 -12.66 -15.40
C ALA A 324 -13.47 -11.25 -16.02
N VAL A 325 -12.32 -10.83 -16.58
CA VAL A 325 -12.20 -9.60 -17.38
C VAL A 325 -13.09 -9.66 -18.62
N LEU A 326 -12.96 -10.70 -19.44
CA LEU A 326 -13.71 -10.80 -20.71
C LEU A 326 -15.22 -10.89 -20.50
N GLU A 327 -15.69 -11.62 -19.49
CA GLU A 327 -17.13 -11.74 -19.17
C GLU A 327 -17.73 -10.47 -18.56
N THR A 328 -16.91 -9.49 -18.14
CA THR A 328 -17.36 -8.21 -17.57
C THR A 328 -16.84 -6.99 -18.34
N TRP A 329 -16.21 -7.18 -19.51
CA TRP A 329 -15.49 -6.13 -20.22
C TRP A 329 -16.39 -5.00 -20.71
N GLU A 330 -17.61 -5.32 -21.16
CA GLU A 330 -18.61 -4.35 -21.61
C GLU A 330 -19.26 -3.57 -20.45
N ASP A 331 -19.25 -4.13 -19.23
CA ASP A 331 -19.85 -3.49 -18.05
C ASP A 331 -18.87 -2.54 -17.35
N GLN A 332 -18.60 -1.43 -18.04
CA GLN A 332 -17.82 -0.30 -17.51
C GLN A 332 -18.73 0.84 -17.03
N GLU A 333 -20.00 0.55 -16.68
CA GLU A 333 -20.99 1.57 -16.31
C GLU A 333 -20.72 2.25 -14.97
N VAL A 334 -20.07 1.53 -14.05
CA VAL A 334 -19.58 2.05 -12.76
C VAL A 334 -18.07 1.86 -12.74
N PHE A 335 -17.35 2.97 -12.89
CA PHE A 335 -15.91 2.99 -13.09
C PHE A 335 -15.26 4.00 -12.15
N LEU A 336 -14.50 3.53 -11.17
CA LEU A 336 -13.83 4.33 -10.16
C LEU A 336 -12.32 4.16 -10.29
N SER A 337 -11.59 5.25 -10.05
CA SER A 337 -10.13 5.20 -10.09
C SER A 337 -9.51 6.18 -9.11
N ARG A 338 -8.30 5.87 -8.66
CA ARG A 338 -7.44 6.76 -7.85
C ARG A 338 -6.03 6.77 -8.41
N ALA A 339 -5.57 7.92 -8.86
CA ALA A 339 -4.18 8.14 -9.25
C ALA A 339 -3.35 8.39 -8.00
N ASP A 340 -2.38 7.52 -7.72
CA ASP A 340 -1.39 7.74 -6.66
C ASP A 340 -0.18 8.46 -7.29
N LEU A 341 0.10 9.68 -6.83
CA LEU A 341 1.02 10.62 -7.46
C LEU A 341 2.06 11.16 -6.46
N TYR A 342 3.19 11.61 -7.00
CA TYR A 342 4.06 12.58 -6.36
C TYR A 342 4.11 13.87 -7.19
N GLN A 343 4.13 15.02 -6.52
CA GLN A 343 4.53 16.28 -7.15
C GLN A 343 6.07 16.34 -7.18
N SER A 344 6.66 16.58 -8.34
CA SER A 344 8.10 16.76 -8.55
C SER A 344 8.41 18.20 -8.99
N GLU A 345 9.69 18.56 -9.11
CA GLU A 345 10.12 19.82 -9.76
C GLU A 345 9.55 20.00 -11.18
N SER A 346 9.20 18.90 -11.86
CA SER A 346 8.61 18.90 -13.20
C SER A 346 7.07 18.80 -13.21
N GLY A 347 6.42 18.99 -12.06
CA GLY A 347 4.98 18.77 -11.86
C GLY A 347 4.66 17.35 -11.40
N PHE A 348 3.38 16.97 -11.47
CA PHE A 348 2.90 15.66 -11.01
C PHE A 348 3.45 14.49 -11.84
N LYS A 349 3.70 13.37 -11.17
CA LYS A 349 4.15 12.10 -11.74
C LYS A 349 3.33 10.95 -11.16
N LEU A 350 2.78 10.12 -12.05
CA LEU A 350 1.92 8.98 -11.74
C LEU A 350 2.75 7.78 -11.27
N LEU A 351 2.56 7.36 -10.01
CA LEU A 351 3.21 6.18 -9.44
C LEU A 351 2.45 4.91 -9.79
N GLU A 352 1.12 4.98 -9.77
CA GLU A 352 0.17 3.94 -10.18
C GLU A 352 -1.21 4.56 -10.40
N PHE A 353 -2.00 3.99 -11.31
CA PHE A 353 -3.41 4.33 -11.48
C PHE A 353 -4.24 3.17 -10.94
N ASN A 354 -4.73 3.29 -9.72
CA ASN A 354 -5.51 2.25 -9.06
C ASN A 354 -6.94 2.30 -9.60
N ILE A 355 -7.27 1.42 -10.56
CA ILE A 355 -8.59 1.30 -11.20
C ILE A 355 -9.25 0.01 -10.70
N LEU A 356 -9.50 -0.06 -9.40
CA LEU A 356 -9.91 -1.28 -8.70
C LEU A 356 -11.01 -0.98 -7.69
N SER A 357 -11.59 -2.03 -7.13
CA SER A 357 -12.85 -1.91 -6.40
C SER A 357 -12.70 -1.70 -4.87
N ALA A 358 -11.65 -2.25 -4.25
CA ALA A 358 -11.25 -1.96 -2.86
C ALA A 358 -10.27 -0.78 -2.75
N LEU A 359 -10.66 0.40 -3.25
CA LEU A 359 -9.93 1.63 -2.95
C LEU A 359 -10.18 2.05 -1.48
N GLY A 360 -9.13 2.56 -0.83
CA GLY A 360 -9.23 3.23 0.47
C GLY A 360 -9.25 4.74 0.32
N GLY A 361 -9.81 5.45 1.31
CA GLY A 361 -9.82 6.91 1.37
C GLY A 361 -11.02 7.58 0.69
N PHE A 362 -12.12 6.87 0.46
CA PHE A 362 -13.38 7.45 -0.02
C PHE A 362 -13.94 8.50 0.96
N GLU A 363 -13.65 8.30 2.24
CA GLU A 363 -13.96 9.17 3.37
C GLU A 363 -13.15 10.47 3.45
N ASN A 364 -12.36 10.83 2.42
CA ASN A 364 -11.60 12.09 2.38
C ASN A 364 -12.49 13.34 2.49
N ALA A 365 -13.74 13.27 2.03
CA ALA A 365 -14.71 14.35 2.21
C ALA A 365 -15.15 14.50 3.69
N GLU A 366 -15.28 13.40 4.43
CA GLU A 366 -15.54 13.46 5.88
C GLU A 366 -14.31 13.96 6.65
N LEU A 367 -13.10 13.66 6.17
CA LEU A 367 -11.86 14.22 6.70
C LEU A 367 -11.81 15.75 6.53
N ASN A 368 -12.15 16.26 5.35
CA ASN A 368 -12.29 17.70 5.12
C ASN A 368 -13.39 18.34 5.99
N LYS A 369 -14.59 17.74 6.07
CA LYS A 369 -15.68 18.22 6.94
C LYS A 369 -15.28 18.27 8.41
N ALA A 370 -14.56 17.26 8.91
CA ALA A 370 -14.07 17.21 10.27
C ALA A 370 -12.99 18.28 10.54
N MET A 371 -12.08 18.52 9.59
CA MET A 371 -11.07 19.59 9.70
C MET A 371 -11.70 20.99 9.72
N LEU A 372 -12.81 21.22 9.00
CA LEU A 372 -13.55 22.50 9.06
C LEU A 372 -14.16 22.83 10.42
N ALA A 373 -14.16 21.91 11.40
CA ALA A 373 -14.50 22.26 12.78
C ALA A 373 -13.48 23.21 13.44
N ALA A 374 -12.28 23.37 12.86
CA ALA A 374 -11.29 24.33 13.29
C ALA A 374 -11.58 25.74 12.71
N PRO A 375 -11.93 26.76 13.53
CA PRO A 375 -12.40 28.06 13.02
C PRO A 375 -11.38 28.82 12.17
N LEU A 376 -10.08 28.58 12.38
CA LEU A 376 -9.02 29.17 11.57
C LEU A 376 -9.02 28.64 10.13
N LEU A 377 -9.24 27.32 9.97
CA LEU A 377 -9.33 26.68 8.67
C LEU A 377 -10.65 27.02 7.98
N GLU A 378 -11.77 26.98 8.72
CA GLU A 378 -13.08 27.36 8.20
C GLU A 378 -13.05 28.77 7.59
N LYS A 379 -12.50 29.73 8.34
CA LYS A 379 -12.35 31.11 7.85
C LYS A 379 -11.45 31.19 6.61
N PHE A 380 -10.30 30.51 6.61
CA PHE A 380 -9.40 30.53 5.46
C PHE A 380 -10.05 29.93 4.20
N VAL A 381 -10.74 28.79 4.34
CA VAL A 381 -11.49 28.14 3.26
C VAL A 381 -12.61 29.04 2.73
N ALA A 382 -13.30 29.76 3.59
CA ALA A 382 -14.33 30.72 3.19
C ALA A 382 -13.77 31.97 2.49
N ASP A 383 -12.72 32.59 3.05
CA ASP A 383 -12.09 33.79 2.50
C ASP A 383 -11.47 33.51 1.11
N GLU A 384 -10.80 32.37 0.95
CA GLU A 384 -10.19 31.90 -0.30
C GLU A 384 -11.20 31.20 -1.24
N ARG A 385 -12.47 31.06 -0.84
CA ARG A 385 -13.55 30.42 -1.64
C ARG A 385 -13.19 29.01 -2.13
N LEU A 386 -12.63 28.22 -1.23
CA LEU A 386 -12.21 26.85 -1.50
C LEU A 386 -13.36 25.86 -1.28
N SER A 387 -13.22 24.68 -1.90
CA SER A 387 -14.23 23.62 -1.89
C SER A 387 -13.56 22.25 -1.95
N PHE A 388 -14.35 21.19 -1.81
CA PHE A 388 -13.95 19.81 -2.04
C PHE A 388 -15.19 19.00 -2.47
N PRO A 389 -15.05 18.00 -3.36
CA PRO A 389 -16.14 17.11 -3.71
C PRO A 389 -16.38 16.07 -2.61
N ASP A 390 -17.58 15.50 -2.58
CA ASP A 390 -17.85 14.30 -1.79
C ASP A 390 -17.67 13.06 -2.68
N THR A 391 -16.57 12.34 -2.47
CA THR A 391 -16.26 11.12 -3.23
C THR A 391 -17.35 10.06 -3.10
N ILE A 392 -17.99 9.97 -1.93
CA ILE A 392 -19.02 8.97 -1.65
C ILE A 392 -20.32 9.34 -2.38
N ASP A 393 -20.67 10.63 -2.42
CA ASP A 393 -21.79 11.13 -3.23
C ASP A 393 -21.57 10.81 -4.72
N MET A 394 -20.36 11.04 -5.24
CA MET A 394 -20.03 10.76 -6.65
C MET A 394 -20.09 9.26 -6.97
N ILE A 395 -19.57 8.39 -6.09
CA ILE A 395 -19.68 6.93 -6.23
C ILE A 395 -21.15 6.49 -6.23
N ALA A 396 -21.93 6.98 -5.26
CA ALA A 396 -23.36 6.66 -5.17
C ALA A 396 -24.13 7.15 -6.40
N ALA A 397 -23.80 8.33 -6.93
CA ALA A 397 -24.44 8.89 -8.12
C ALA A 397 -24.22 8.02 -9.36
N GLU A 398 -23.00 7.49 -9.58
CA GLU A 398 -22.73 6.60 -10.72
C GLU A 398 -23.37 5.23 -10.57
N ILE A 399 -23.35 4.64 -9.37
CA ILE A 399 -24.09 3.38 -9.11
C ILE A 399 -25.59 3.58 -9.35
N HIS A 400 -26.18 4.69 -8.87
CA HIS A 400 -27.58 5.03 -9.15
C HIS A 400 -27.85 5.31 -10.64
N ARG A 401 -26.90 5.92 -11.37
CA ARG A 401 -27.00 6.17 -12.82
C ARG A 401 -27.00 4.85 -13.61
N ALA A 402 -26.17 3.88 -13.23
CA ALA A 402 -26.19 2.53 -13.80
C ALA A 402 -27.47 1.76 -13.41
N ALA A 403 -27.88 1.81 -12.13
CA ALA A 403 -29.08 1.15 -11.65
C ALA A 403 -30.35 1.63 -12.38
N ARG A 404 -30.52 2.96 -12.58
CA ARG A 404 -31.63 3.51 -13.36
C ARG A 404 -31.61 3.08 -14.82
N ARG A 405 -30.44 2.99 -15.47
CA ARG A 405 -30.31 2.49 -16.87
C ARG A 405 -30.80 1.05 -17.01
N ARG A 406 -30.64 0.23 -15.97
CA ARG A 406 -31.12 -1.17 -15.92
C ARG A 406 -32.54 -1.34 -15.38
N GLY A 407 -33.24 -0.25 -15.08
CA GLY A 407 -34.61 -0.29 -14.53
C GLY A 407 -34.70 -0.87 -13.11
N LEU A 408 -33.62 -0.82 -12.33
CA LEU A 408 -33.62 -1.25 -10.94
C LEU A 408 -34.47 -0.32 -10.05
N PRO A 409 -34.92 -0.77 -8.87
CA PRO A 409 -35.69 0.06 -7.93
C PRO A 409 -34.96 1.35 -7.54
N SER A 410 -35.72 2.37 -7.12
CA SER A 410 -35.17 3.65 -6.65
C SER A 410 -34.33 3.54 -5.37
N ARG A 411 -34.54 2.47 -4.59
CA ARG A 411 -33.70 2.05 -3.46
C ARG A 411 -33.27 0.59 -3.68
N PRO A 412 -32.27 0.33 -4.53
CA PRO A 412 -31.89 -1.04 -4.86
C PRO A 412 -31.08 -1.68 -3.73
N ARG A 413 -31.16 -3.00 -3.61
CA ARG A 413 -30.40 -3.80 -2.64
C ARG A 413 -28.97 -3.98 -3.11
N LEU A 414 -28.05 -3.36 -2.38
CA LEU A 414 -26.63 -3.33 -2.68
C LEU A 414 -25.89 -4.22 -1.67
N VAL A 415 -25.15 -5.20 -2.14
CA VAL A 415 -24.30 -6.03 -1.27
C VAL A 415 -22.84 -5.75 -1.59
N ILE A 416 -22.09 -5.30 -0.59
CA ILE A 416 -20.64 -5.15 -0.65
C ILE A 416 -20.03 -6.51 -0.31
N VAL A 417 -19.34 -7.12 -1.27
CA VAL A 417 -18.88 -8.51 -1.17
C VAL A 417 -17.36 -8.58 -1.13
N GLU A 418 -16.82 -9.22 -0.11
CA GLU A 418 -15.38 -9.50 0.08
C GLU A 418 -15.09 -11.01 -0.03
N TRP A 419 -13.82 -11.40 -0.17
CA TRP A 419 -13.42 -12.80 -0.19
C TRP A 419 -13.44 -13.41 1.23
N PRO A 420 -13.81 -14.71 1.41
CA PRO A 420 -13.95 -15.29 2.74
C PRO A 420 -12.69 -15.21 3.62
N THR A 421 -11.49 -15.28 3.03
CA THR A 421 -10.21 -15.16 3.75
C THR A 421 -9.94 -13.74 4.28
N ASN A 422 -10.54 -12.73 3.64
CA ASN A 422 -10.30 -11.31 3.87
C ASN A 422 -11.40 -10.70 4.75
N PHE A 423 -12.59 -11.31 4.78
CA PHE A 423 -13.74 -10.88 5.58
C PHE A 423 -13.58 -11.15 7.09
N LYS A 424 -12.67 -10.42 7.73
CA LYS A 424 -12.39 -10.51 9.18
C LYS A 424 -11.89 -9.19 9.77
N GLY A 425 -11.95 -9.07 11.10
CA GLY A 425 -11.29 -8.00 11.83
C GLY A 425 -11.70 -6.58 11.42
N VAL A 426 -10.72 -5.74 11.09
CA VAL A 426 -10.92 -4.31 10.79
C VAL A 426 -11.62 -4.08 9.44
N ASP A 427 -11.41 -4.95 8.45
CA ASP A 427 -11.99 -4.79 7.12
C ASP A 427 -13.51 -4.95 7.15
N VAL A 428 -14.06 -5.85 7.97
CA VAL A 428 -15.50 -5.97 8.23
C VAL A 428 -16.09 -4.68 8.81
N VAL A 429 -15.36 -4.01 9.72
CA VAL A 429 -15.79 -2.72 10.30
C VAL A 429 -15.76 -1.61 9.23
N ARG A 430 -14.70 -1.54 8.41
CA ARG A 430 -14.58 -0.56 7.31
C ARG A 430 -15.68 -0.76 6.27
N MET A 431 -15.96 -2.01 5.87
CA MET A 431 -17.08 -2.36 4.99
C MET A 431 -18.43 -1.98 5.62
N GLY A 432 -18.60 -2.15 6.93
CA GLY A 432 -19.80 -1.74 7.66
C GLY A 432 -20.04 -0.22 7.60
N HIS A 433 -18.99 0.58 7.79
CA HIS A 433 -19.06 2.04 7.59
C HIS A 433 -19.38 2.39 6.12
N TRP A 434 -18.82 1.67 5.15
CA TRP A 434 -19.12 1.84 3.73
C TRP A 434 -20.59 1.54 3.40
N ALA A 435 -21.15 0.45 3.95
CA ALA A 435 -22.56 0.10 3.82
C ALA A 435 -23.48 1.16 4.44
N ALA A 436 -23.13 1.71 5.60
CA ALA A 436 -23.88 2.81 6.22
C ALA A 436 -23.84 4.08 5.37
N ALA A 437 -22.67 4.43 4.82
CA ALA A 437 -22.48 5.61 3.98
C ALA A 437 -23.27 5.53 2.65
N LEU A 438 -23.37 4.34 2.04
CA LEU A 438 -24.23 4.08 0.88
C LEU A 438 -25.72 4.01 1.27
N SER A 439 -26.05 3.46 2.44
CA SER A 439 -27.44 3.41 2.93
C SER A 439 -28.08 4.78 3.10
N ALA A 440 -27.28 5.75 3.61
CA ALA A 440 -27.64 7.16 3.71
C ALA A 440 -27.88 7.83 2.34
N ARG A 441 -27.33 7.25 1.26
CA ARG A 441 -27.43 7.72 -0.13
C ARG A 441 -28.45 6.93 -0.95
N GLY A 442 -29.41 6.29 -0.28
CA GLY A 442 -30.56 5.67 -0.94
C GLY A 442 -30.38 4.23 -1.40
N PHE A 443 -29.40 3.48 -0.89
CA PHE A 443 -29.29 2.03 -1.10
C PHE A 443 -29.85 1.23 0.08
N ASP A 444 -30.37 0.01 -0.15
CA ASP A 444 -30.49 -1.01 0.91
C ASP A 444 -29.17 -1.77 0.99
N ALA A 445 -28.17 -1.18 1.66
CA ALA A 445 -26.79 -1.65 1.60
C ALA A 445 -26.40 -2.56 2.77
N THR A 446 -25.85 -3.74 2.46
CA THR A 446 -25.34 -4.72 3.44
C THR A 446 -23.96 -5.25 3.04
N ILE A 447 -23.28 -5.95 3.95
CA ILE A 447 -21.98 -6.58 3.70
C ILE A 447 -22.06 -8.10 3.82
N CYS A 448 -21.30 -8.83 3.00
CA CYS A 448 -21.10 -10.28 3.15
C CYS A 448 -19.74 -10.72 2.58
N HIS A 449 -19.39 -11.99 2.75
CA HIS A 449 -18.35 -12.63 1.94
C HIS A 449 -18.94 -13.45 0.80
N ALA A 450 -18.17 -13.69 -0.27
CA ALA A 450 -18.64 -14.39 -1.47
C ALA A 450 -19.28 -15.76 -1.18
N GLY A 451 -18.71 -16.52 -0.23
CA GLY A 451 -19.26 -17.80 0.26
C GLY A 451 -20.62 -17.74 0.96
N GLN A 452 -21.18 -16.56 1.24
CA GLN A 452 -22.55 -16.39 1.75
C GLN A 452 -23.59 -16.15 0.64
N LEU A 453 -23.15 -15.83 -0.57
CA LEU A 453 -24.06 -15.68 -1.72
C LEU A 453 -24.69 -17.03 -2.09
N ARG A 454 -25.94 -17.00 -2.53
CA ARG A 454 -26.66 -18.17 -3.03
C ARG A 454 -27.21 -17.86 -4.42
N LYS A 455 -27.24 -18.87 -5.29
CA LYS A 455 -27.90 -18.76 -6.59
C LYS A 455 -29.41 -18.73 -6.39
N ASP A 456 -30.09 -17.79 -7.04
CA ASP A 456 -31.53 -17.60 -6.99
C ASP A 456 -32.08 -17.48 -8.41
N GLY A 457 -32.51 -18.62 -8.98
CA GLY A 457 -32.83 -18.72 -10.40
C GLY A 457 -31.63 -18.35 -11.29
N ASP A 458 -31.79 -17.32 -12.12
CA ASP A 458 -30.73 -16.72 -12.95
C ASP A 458 -29.93 -15.62 -12.22
N GLY A 459 -30.28 -15.28 -10.97
CA GLY A 459 -29.68 -14.22 -10.18
C GLY A 459 -28.96 -14.71 -8.91
N LEU A 460 -28.73 -13.78 -7.99
CA LEU A 460 -28.14 -14.04 -6.68
C LEU A 460 -29.05 -13.58 -5.55
N SER A 461 -28.98 -14.27 -4.43
CA SER A 461 -29.56 -13.84 -3.15
C SER A 461 -28.52 -13.85 -2.03
N PHE A 462 -28.76 -12.97 -1.06
CA PHE A 462 -28.07 -12.91 0.22
C PHE A 462 -29.11 -12.66 1.32
N ASP A 463 -29.04 -13.44 2.40
CA ASP A 463 -30.00 -13.40 3.51
C ASP A 463 -31.46 -13.57 3.03
N GLY A 464 -31.69 -14.58 2.17
CA GLY A 464 -33.02 -14.90 1.63
C GLY A 464 -33.63 -13.86 0.68
N ARG A 465 -32.91 -12.79 0.33
CA ARG A 465 -33.39 -11.68 -0.50
C ARG A 465 -32.51 -11.52 -1.75
N PRO A 466 -33.08 -11.24 -2.94
CA PRO A 466 -32.30 -10.97 -4.15
C PRO A 466 -31.27 -9.84 -3.99
N VAL A 467 -30.21 -9.88 -4.79
CA VAL A 467 -29.17 -8.85 -4.87
C VAL A 467 -29.33 -8.09 -6.19
N ASP A 468 -29.68 -6.81 -6.13
CA ASP A 468 -29.81 -5.95 -7.33
C ASP A 468 -28.42 -5.47 -7.80
N VAL A 469 -27.58 -5.06 -6.85
CA VAL A 469 -26.24 -4.53 -7.08
C VAL A 469 -25.22 -5.28 -6.22
N LEU A 470 -24.19 -5.84 -6.84
CA LEU A 470 -23.01 -6.33 -6.13
C LEU A 470 -21.92 -5.27 -6.26
N TYR A 471 -21.56 -4.63 -5.14
CA TYR A 471 -20.33 -3.86 -5.05
C TYR A 471 -19.21 -4.87 -4.80
N ARG A 472 -18.37 -5.12 -5.81
CA ARG A 472 -17.23 -6.01 -5.65
C ARG A 472 -16.22 -5.34 -4.72
N TYR A 473 -15.90 -5.93 -3.58
CA TYR A 473 -14.83 -5.46 -2.71
C TYR A 473 -13.57 -6.32 -2.90
N PHE A 474 -13.73 -7.64 -3.06
CA PHE A 474 -12.63 -8.56 -3.37
C PHE A 474 -11.91 -8.22 -4.69
N LEU A 475 -10.63 -8.56 -4.77
CA LEU A 475 -9.72 -8.22 -5.86
C LEU A 475 -9.61 -9.37 -6.88
N ILE A 476 -8.98 -9.12 -8.03
CA ILE A 476 -8.81 -10.15 -9.06
C ILE A 476 -7.76 -11.20 -8.67
N GLU A 477 -6.90 -10.92 -7.69
CA GLU A 477 -5.98 -11.90 -7.11
C GLU A 477 -6.68 -12.92 -6.21
N ASP A 478 -7.82 -12.59 -5.59
CA ASP A 478 -8.56 -13.53 -4.72
C ASP A 478 -9.09 -14.74 -5.52
N LEU A 479 -9.34 -14.56 -6.82
CA LEU A 479 -9.69 -15.63 -7.77
C LEU A 479 -8.55 -16.66 -7.94
N LEU A 480 -7.32 -16.37 -7.51
CA LEU A 480 -6.18 -17.29 -7.59
C LEU A 480 -6.19 -18.35 -6.47
N ASP A 481 -7.12 -18.26 -5.52
CA ASP A 481 -7.43 -19.35 -4.59
C ASP A 481 -7.84 -20.61 -5.39
N MET A 482 -6.96 -21.59 -5.44
CA MET A 482 -7.19 -22.84 -6.19
C MET A 482 -8.25 -23.75 -5.58
N GLU A 483 -8.58 -23.57 -4.29
CA GLU A 483 -9.57 -24.38 -3.58
C GLU A 483 -10.98 -23.80 -3.74
N THR A 484 -11.13 -22.47 -3.62
CA THR A 484 -12.45 -21.81 -3.59
C THR A 484 -12.72 -20.85 -4.76
N GLY A 485 -11.68 -20.33 -5.42
CA GLY A 485 -11.73 -19.32 -6.50
C GLY A 485 -12.82 -19.58 -7.55
N PRO A 486 -12.72 -20.67 -8.35
CA PRO A 486 -13.69 -20.98 -9.39
C PRO A 486 -15.13 -21.13 -8.86
N ALA A 487 -15.30 -21.77 -7.69
CA ALA A 487 -16.62 -22.09 -7.15
C ALA A 487 -17.34 -20.85 -6.57
N LEU A 488 -16.59 -19.89 -6.02
CA LEU A 488 -17.14 -18.66 -5.45
C LEU A 488 -17.40 -17.57 -6.50
N ILE A 489 -16.60 -17.51 -7.58
CA ILE A 489 -16.78 -16.49 -8.62
C ILE A 489 -17.86 -16.85 -9.65
N GLU A 490 -18.07 -18.14 -9.94
CA GLU A 490 -19.01 -18.60 -10.97
C GLU A 490 -20.45 -18.07 -10.78
N PRO A 491 -21.06 -18.09 -9.58
CA PRO A 491 -22.41 -17.55 -9.40
C PRO A 491 -22.52 -16.05 -9.71
N VAL A 492 -21.44 -15.28 -9.46
CA VAL A 492 -21.39 -13.83 -9.73
C VAL A 492 -21.31 -13.57 -11.24
N LEU A 493 -20.43 -14.29 -11.94
CA LEU A 493 -20.29 -14.18 -13.39
C LEU A 493 -21.57 -14.64 -14.10
N GLU A 494 -22.18 -15.76 -13.69
CA GLU A 494 -23.44 -16.25 -14.26
C GLU A 494 -24.56 -15.21 -14.11
N ALA A 495 -24.78 -14.66 -12.91
CA ALA A 495 -25.84 -13.69 -12.67
C ALA A 495 -25.62 -12.37 -13.42
N HIS A 496 -24.37 -11.92 -13.54
CA HIS A 496 -24.00 -10.79 -14.39
C HIS A 496 -24.29 -11.07 -15.87
N ARG A 497 -23.80 -12.21 -16.40
CA ARG A 497 -23.99 -12.65 -17.79
C ARG A 497 -25.45 -12.87 -18.18
N ARG A 498 -26.32 -13.14 -17.21
CA ARG A 498 -27.79 -13.23 -17.38
C ARG A 498 -28.51 -11.88 -17.33
N GLY A 499 -27.79 -10.78 -17.11
CA GLY A 499 -28.38 -9.44 -16.91
C GLY A 499 -29.19 -9.32 -15.62
N ARG A 500 -28.99 -10.21 -14.64
CA ARG A 500 -29.72 -10.23 -13.37
C ARG A 500 -29.00 -9.51 -12.23
N LEU A 501 -27.78 -9.02 -12.48
CA LEU A 501 -26.95 -8.35 -11.50
C LEU A 501 -26.25 -7.14 -12.11
N LEU A 502 -26.35 -5.98 -11.44
CA LEU A 502 -25.41 -4.88 -11.67
C LEU A 502 -24.12 -5.18 -10.88
N LEU A 503 -23.06 -5.53 -11.61
CA LEU A 503 -21.73 -5.75 -11.02
C LEU A 503 -21.00 -4.40 -10.97
N ALA A 504 -21.19 -3.64 -9.89
CA ALA A 504 -20.46 -2.40 -9.69
C ALA A 504 -18.97 -2.71 -9.50
N MET A 505 -18.13 -2.01 -10.27
CA MET A 505 -16.69 -2.27 -10.40
C MET A 505 -16.38 -3.67 -10.93
N GLY A 506 -16.74 -3.95 -12.19
CA GLY A 506 -16.32 -5.15 -12.93
C GLY A 506 -14.79 -5.31 -13.05
N PHE A 507 -14.33 -6.36 -13.71
CA PHE A 507 -12.90 -6.69 -13.78
C PHE A 507 -12.13 -5.92 -14.87
N ALA A 508 -12.82 -5.20 -15.76
CA ALA A 508 -12.19 -4.32 -16.75
C ALA A 508 -11.21 -3.31 -16.11
N GLY A 509 -11.55 -2.78 -14.91
CA GLY A 509 -10.66 -1.91 -14.16
C GLY A 509 -9.33 -2.55 -13.79
N GLU A 510 -9.35 -3.81 -13.34
CA GLU A 510 -8.16 -4.56 -12.91
C GLU A 510 -7.18 -4.80 -14.08
N LEU A 511 -7.70 -4.95 -15.30
CA LEU A 511 -6.88 -4.97 -16.51
C LEU A 511 -6.24 -3.60 -16.78
N LEU A 512 -7.00 -2.52 -16.64
CA LEU A 512 -6.57 -1.15 -16.96
C LEU A 512 -5.63 -0.55 -15.90
N GLY A 513 -5.82 -0.87 -14.63
CA GLY A 513 -4.95 -0.46 -13.51
C GLY A 513 -3.67 -1.29 -13.36
N ASN A 514 -3.52 -2.37 -14.13
CA ASN A 514 -2.32 -3.20 -14.10
C ASN A 514 -1.06 -2.36 -14.42
N LYS A 515 -0.02 -2.49 -13.57
CA LYS A 515 1.17 -1.64 -13.63
C LYS A 515 1.99 -1.81 -14.92
N ARG A 516 1.80 -2.90 -15.67
CA ARG A 516 2.37 -3.08 -17.02
C ARG A 516 1.79 -2.12 -18.06
N ASN A 517 0.61 -1.54 -17.85
CA ASN A 517 0.09 -0.53 -18.78
C ASN A 517 0.93 0.76 -18.75
N LEU A 518 1.57 1.09 -17.61
CA LEU A 518 2.55 2.19 -17.56
C LEU A 518 3.82 1.85 -18.35
N ALA A 519 4.21 0.57 -18.42
CA ALA A 519 5.27 0.12 -19.32
C ALA A 519 4.82 0.27 -20.78
N LEU A 520 3.62 -0.19 -21.15
CA LEU A 520 3.08 -0.06 -22.51
C LEU A 520 2.99 1.40 -22.96
N LEU A 521 2.54 2.32 -22.11
CA LEU A 521 2.47 3.75 -22.41
C LEU A 521 3.86 4.37 -22.62
N SER A 522 4.83 4.05 -21.75
CA SER A 522 6.16 4.68 -21.77
C SER A 522 7.20 3.98 -22.65
N ASP A 523 6.84 2.87 -23.33
CA ASP A 523 7.75 2.16 -24.23
C ASP A 523 7.96 2.91 -25.55
N ASP A 524 9.23 3.07 -25.94
CA ASP A 524 9.63 3.69 -27.20
C ASP A 524 9.11 2.90 -28.42
N ALA A 525 8.94 1.59 -28.29
CA ALA A 525 8.35 0.74 -29.32
C ALA A 525 6.89 1.09 -29.63
N ASN A 526 6.15 1.62 -28.64
CA ASN A 526 4.72 1.92 -28.77
C ASN A 526 4.45 3.39 -29.18
N ARG A 527 5.47 4.25 -29.22
CA ARG A 527 5.29 5.68 -29.56
C ARG A 527 4.60 5.95 -30.91
N PRO A 528 4.75 5.15 -31.97
CA PRO A 528 4.01 5.34 -33.23
C PRO A 528 2.49 5.23 -33.12
N TYR A 529 1.96 4.63 -32.04
CA TYR A 529 0.52 4.46 -31.80
C TYR A 529 -0.12 5.65 -31.04
N PHE A 530 0.66 6.69 -30.73
CA PHE A 530 0.22 7.87 -29.98
C PHE A 530 0.51 9.16 -30.77
N THR A 531 -0.39 10.13 -30.67
CA THR A 531 -0.22 11.46 -31.24
C THR A 531 0.80 12.29 -30.45
N GLY A 532 1.34 13.35 -31.04
CA GLY A 532 2.31 14.23 -30.35
C GLY A 532 1.79 14.86 -29.05
N LYS A 533 0.47 15.07 -28.91
CA LYS A 533 -0.15 15.54 -27.66
C LYS A 533 -0.18 14.45 -26.59
N GLU A 534 -0.58 13.24 -26.98
CA GLU A 534 -0.60 12.06 -26.09
C GLU A 534 0.81 11.70 -25.61
N LEU A 535 1.81 11.75 -26.50
CA LEU A 535 3.22 11.56 -26.14
C LEU A 535 3.71 12.61 -25.15
N ALA A 536 3.38 13.89 -25.35
CA ALA A 536 3.76 14.96 -24.42
C ALA A 536 3.08 14.84 -23.04
N LEU A 537 1.89 14.23 -22.96
CA LEU A 537 1.23 13.87 -21.71
C LEU A 537 1.92 12.68 -21.04
N ILE A 538 2.20 11.60 -21.78
CA ILE A 538 2.91 10.41 -21.29
C ILE A 538 4.28 10.81 -20.73
N ASP A 539 5.10 11.54 -21.50
CA ASP A 539 6.45 11.95 -21.10
C ASP A 539 6.44 12.89 -19.87
N ARG A 540 5.38 13.71 -19.72
CA ARG A 540 5.20 14.57 -18.54
C ARG A 540 4.75 13.79 -17.31
N MET A 541 3.80 12.87 -17.43
CA MET A 541 3.12 12.27 -16.27
C MET A 541 3.65 10.89 -15.88
N VAL A 542 4.06 10.05 -16.84
CA VAL A 542 4.42 8.64 -16.59
C VAL A 542 5.93 8.53 -16.41
N PRO A 543 6.44 8.11 -15.24
CA PRO A 543 7.85 7.79 -15.06
C PRO A 543 8.26 6.67 -16.00
N TRP A 544 9.50 6.69 -16.52
CA TRP A 544 10.00 5.64 -17.40
C TRP A 544 9.78 4.27 -16.76
N THR A 545 9.05 3.40 -17.43
CA THR A 545 8.63 2.09 -16.90
C THR A 545 8.85 1.03 -17.98
N ARG A 546 9.37 -0.14 -17.61
CA ARG A 546 9.50 -1.28 -18.53
C ARG A 546 9.02 -2.56 -17.87
N THR A 547 8.39 -3.43 -18.65
CA THR A 547 8.14 -4.82 -18.25
C THR A 547 9.49 -5.47 -17.96
N LEU A 548 9.64 -6.07 -16.79
CA LEU A 548 10.91 -6.64 -16.38
C LEU A 548 11.13 -7.98 -17.08
N ALA A 549 11.92 -7.95 -18.15
CA ALA A 549 12.37 -9.12 -18.91
C ALA A 549 13.77 -8.87 -19.49
N PRO A 550 14.59 -9.90 -19.73
CA PRO A 550 15.87 -9.75 -20.45
C PRO A 550 15.64 -9.14 -21.84
N GLY A 551 16.39 -8.10 -22.18
CA GLY A 551 16.21 -7.40 -23.45
C GLY A 551 16.85 -6.01 -23.48
N ARG A 552 16.97 -5.45 -24.69
CA ARG A 552 17.45 -4.09 -24.88
C ARG A 552 16.32 -3.09 -24.76
N VAL A 553 16.60 -2.01 -24.05
CA VAL A 553 15.69 -0.87 -23.84
C VAL A 553 16.44 0.42 -24.15
N ARG A 554 15.69 1.48 -24.44
CA ARG A 554 16.23 2.83 -24.52
C ARG A 554 15.93 3.59 -23.23
N TRP A 555 16.98 4.17 -22.64
CA TRP A 555 16.92 4.97 -21.41
C TRP A 555 17.77 6.22 -21.62
N ARG A 556 17.19 7.40 -21.38
CA ARG A 556 17.82 8.71 -21.59
C ARG A 556 18.43 8.88 -23.00
N GLY A 557 17.76 8.32 -24.02
CA GLY A 557 18.16 8.36 -25.42
C GLY A 557 19.14 7.26 -25.86
N GLU A 558 19.74 6.52 -24.92
CA GLU A 558 20.76 5.51 -25.20
C GLU A 558 20.20 4.08 -25.09
N GLU A 559 20.70 3.16 -25.93
CA GLU A 559 20.36 1.75 -25.85
C GLU A 559 21.19 1.04 -24.76
N ARG A 560 20.53 0.23 -23.93
CA ARG A 560 21.08 -0.50 -22.77
C ARG A 560 20.42 -1.88 -22.65
N ASP A 561 21.10 -2.86 -22.05
CA ASP A 561 20.41 -4.04 -21.53
C ASP A 561 19.64 -3.66 -20.26
N LEU A 562 18.38 -4.13 -20.12
CA LEU A 562 17.51 -3.75 -19.01
C LEU A 562 18.03 -4.23 -17.65
N LEU A 563 18.59 -5.43 -17.57
CA LEU A 563 19.05 -6.02 -16.31
C LEU A 563 20.41 -5.44 -15.91
N GLU A 564 21.31 -5.23 -16.86
CA GLU A 564 22.57 -4.49 -16.62
C GLU A 564 22.28 -3.06 -16.15
N LEU A 565 21.33 -2.36 -16.78
CA LEU A 565 20.89 -1.02 -16.37
C LEU A 565 20.31 -1.02 -14.94
N ALA A 566 19.41 -1.96 -14.64
CA ALA A 566 18.80 -2.09 -13.32
C ALA A 566 19.85 -2.34 -12.21
N LEU A 567 20.88 -3.14 -12.49
CA LEU A 567 21.99 -3.37 -11.55
C LEU A 567 22.90 -2.13 -11.41
N ALA A 568 23.27 -1.48 -12.53
CA ALA A 568 24.20 -0.35 -12.52
C ALA A 568 23.60 0.95 -11.97
N ARG A 569 22.27 1.09 -11.97
CA ARG A 569 21.53 2.29 -11.54
C ARG A 569 20.48 1.98 -10.46
N GLN A 570 20.74 0.99 -9.61
CA GLN A 570 19.85 0.54 -8.53
C GLN A 570 19.10 1.66 -7.78
N PRO A 571 19.73 2.75 -7.29
CA PRO A 571 19.03 3.78 -6.51
C PRO A 571 18.00 4.61 -7.31
N ASP A 572 18.09 4.56 -8.65
CA ASP A 572 17.24 5.26 -9.60
C ASP A 572 15.97 4.46 -9.95
N PHE A 573 15.80 3.24 -9.40
CA PHE A 573 14.72 2.33 -9.79
C PHE A 573 13.93 1.71 -8.62
N VAL A 574 12.72 1.27 -8.93
CA VAL A 574 11.88 0.41 -8.08
C VAL A 574 11.41 -0.83 -8.86
N LEU A 575 11.31 -1.95 -8.16
CA LEU A 575 10.61 -3.14 -8.64
C LEU A 575 9.17 -3.12 -8.12
N LYS A 576 8.21 -3.35 -9.01
CA LYS A 576 6.78 -3.44 -8.70
C LYS A 576 6.19 -4.72 -9.33
N PRO A 577 5.47 -5.58 -8.58
CA PRO A 577 4.69 -6.65 -9.19
C PRO A 577 3.52 -6.06 -9.98
N SER A 578 3.09 -6.71 -11.06
CA SER A 578 2.16 -6.11 -12.04
C SER A 578 0.72 -6.04 -11.54
N LEU A 579 0.31 -7.06 -10.77
CA LEU A 579 -1.07 -7.29 -10.27
C LEU A 579 -1.19 -7.25 -8.73
N LEU A 580 -0.10 -7.06 -7.97
CA LEU A 580 -0.20 -7.01 -6.51
C LEU A 580 -0.46 -5.58 -5.99
N HIS A 581 -1.15 -5.54 -4.85
CA HIS A 581 -1.59 -4.34 -4.15
C HIS A 581 -0.88 -4.19 -2.78
N GLY A 582 -1.10 -3.07 -2.09
CA GLY A 582 -0.72 -2.90 -0.69
C GLY A 582 0.78 -2.93 -0.38
N ALA A 583 1.63 -2.43 -1.28
CA ALA A 583 3.11 -2.47 -1.20
C ALA A 583 3.74 -3.89 -1.13
N LEU A 584 2.95 -4.95 -1.25
CA LEU A 584 3.46 -6.32 -1.28
C LEU A 584 4.36 -6.52 -2.50
N GLY A 585 5.59 -7.00 -2.27
CA GLY A 585 6.59 -7.19 -3.34
C GLY A 585 7.17 -5.91 -3.96
N PHE A 586 6.85 -4.72 -3.41
CA PHE A 586 7.51 -3.47 -3.80
C PHE A 586 8.94 -3.42 -3.23
N VAL A 587 9.94 -3.28 -4.11
CA VAL A 587 11.35 -3.17 -3.70
C VAL A 587 11.91 -1.84 -4.23
N PRO A 588 12.08 -0.82 -3.37
CA PRO A 588 12.78 0.41 -3.74
C PRO A 588 14.29 0.19 -3.68
N GLY A 589 15.00 0.40 -4.81
CA GLY A 589 16.41 0.05 -4.93
C GLY A 589 17.34 0.80 -3.97
N TRP A 590 16.94 1.99 -3.49
CA TRP A 590 17.70 2.76 -2.49
C TRP A 590 17.53 2.27 -1.03
N ALA A 591 16.62 1.33 -0.75
CA ALA A 591 16.33 0.84 0.61
C ALA A 591 16.90 -0.57 0.89
N VAL A 592 17.61 -1.16 -0.07
CA VAL A 592 18.16 -2.52 -0.01
C VAL A 592 19.65 -2.53 -0.41
N THR A 593 20.41 -3.52 0.03
CA THR A 593 21.82 -3.66 -0.39
C THR A 593 21.93 -4.12 -1.86
N PRO A 594 23.09 -3.94 -2.53
CA PRO A 594 23.28 -4.43 -3.90
C PRO A 594 23.11 -5.94 -4.07
N GLU A 595 23.37 -6.72 -3.02
CA GLU A 595 23.17 -8.17 -3.00
C GLU A 595 21.68 -8.51 -2.95
N GLN A 596 20.93 -7.84 -2.07
CA GLN A 596 19.48 -7.97 -1.97
C GLN A 596 18.78 -7.54 -3.26
N TRP A 597 19.18 -6.39 -3.83
CA TRP A 597 18.65 -5.90 -5.10
C TRP A 597 18.88 -6.88 -6.24
N ARG A 598 20.09 -7.45 -6.35
CA ARG A 598 20.39 -8.48 -7.37
C ARG A 598 19.52 -9.72 -7.20
N ALA A 599 19.37 -10.23 -5.98
CA ALA A 599 18.53 -11.40 -5.71
C ALA A 599 17.05 -11.14 -6.04
N GLU A 600 16.52 -9.97 -5.67
CA GLU A 600 15.15 -9.57 -6.00
C GLU A 600 14.96 -9.35 -7.50
N LEU A 601 15.93 -8.76 -8.21
CA LEU A 601 15.90 -8.58 -9.65
C LEU A 601 15.89 -9.93 -10.39
N GLU A 602 16.74 -10.87 -9.99
CA GLU A 602 16.81 -12.23 -10.56
C GLU A 602 15.52 -13.04 -10.32
N ARG A 603 14.87 -12.84 -9.18
CA ARG A 603 13.57 -13.43 -8.83
C ARG A 603 12.44 -12.78 -9.64
N ALA A 604 12.40 -11.45 -9.67
CA ALA A 604 11.35 -10.66 -10.31
C ALA A 604 11.37 -10.82 -11.85
N ALA A 605 12.53 -10.96 -12.48
CA ALA A 605 12.68 -11.15 -13.93
C ALA A 605 12.08 -12.48 -14.46
N ARG A 606 11.61 -13.36 -13.57
CA ARG A 606 10.90 -14.61 -13.89
C ARG A 606 9.40 -14.53 -13.58
N GLN A 607 8.90 -13.38 -13.16
CA GLN A 607 7.54 -13.16 -12.67
C GLN A 607 6.92 -11.91 -13.34
N PRO A 608 5.60 -11.68 -13.22
CA PRO A 608 4.97 -10.47 -13.72
C PRO A 608 5.38 -9.21 -12.94
N TYR A 609 6.53 -8.61 -13.25
CA TYR A 609 7.02 -7.36 -12.66
C TYR A 609 7.24 -6.26 -13.70
N VAL A 610 7.31 -5.02 -13.22
CA VAL A 610 7.85 -3.85 -13.94
C VAL A 610 9.02 -3.26 -13.15
N LEU A 611 9.98 -2.71 -13.90
CA LEU A 611 11.00 -1.79 -13.41
C LEU A 611 10.52 -0.37 -13.72
N GLN A 612 10.50 0.51 -12.72
CA GLN A 612 10.06 1.91 -12.89
C GLN A 612 11.11 2.86 -12.33
N GLU A 613 11.40 3.94 -13.06
CA GLU A 613 12.30 5.01 -12.63
C GLU A 613 11.73 5.73 -11.41
N ARG A 614 12.60 5.98 -10.42
CA ARG A 614 12.26 6.64 -9.17
C ARG A 614 11.76 8.05 -9.45
N VAL A 615 10.56 8.36 -8.96
CA VAL A 615 10.12 9.75 -8.84
C VAL A 615 10.75 10.37 -7.60
N HIS A 616 11.34 11.55 -7.78
CA HIS A 616 11.84 12.39 -6.70
C HIS A 616 10.75 13.42 -6.35
N PRO A 617 10.02 13.25 -5.22
CA PRO A 617 9.01 14.20 -4.81
C PRO A 617 9.65 15.49 -4.29
N ARG A 618 9.03 16.62 -4.60
CA ARG A 618 9.31 17.91 -3.99
C ARG A 618 8.60 17.95 -2.62
N PRO A 619 9.30 18.15 -1.50
CA PRO A 619 8.66 18.35 -0.20
C PRO A 619 7.79 19.62 -0.19
N LEU A 620 6.77 19.63 0.66
CA LEU A 620 6.00 20.82 1.01
C LEU A 620 6.23 21.14 2.49
N GLU A 621 6.47 22.41 2.80
CA GLU A 621 6.56 22.89 4.17
C GLU A 621 5.18 22.81 4.83
N LEU A 622 5.04 22.06 5.93
CA LEU A 622 3.79 21.91 6.68
C LEU A 622 4.03 22.07 8.18
N ALA A 623 3.04 22.58 8.92
CA ALA A 623 3.10 22.67 10.37
C ALA A 623 3.15 21.27 11.01
N ARG A 624 4.14 21.05 11.88
CA ARG A 624 4.29 19.82 12.66
C ARG A 624 3.77 19.98 14.08
N ARG A 625 3.08 18.95 14.58
CA ARG A 625 2.71 18.82 16.00
C ARG A 625 3.96 18.87 16.90
N GLY A 626 4.05 19.90 17.72
CA GLY A 626 5.00 20.06 18.81
C GLY A 626 4.29 20.65 20.03
N PRO A 627 4.73 20.39 21.27
CA PRO A 627 3.91 20.66 22.46
C PRO A 627 3.55 22.13 22.68
N HIS A 628 4.41 23.08 22.26
CA HIS A 628 4.20 24.52 22.47
C HIS A 628 4.74 25.43 21.34
N VAL A 629 5.14 24.87 20.20
CA VAL A 629 5.72 25.64 19.07
C VAL A 629 5.24 25.07 17.74
N VAL A 630 4.58 25.92 16.94
CA VAL A 630 4.36 25.64 15.51
C VAL A 630 5.66 25.85 14.74
N SER A 631 6.24 24.77 14.22
CA SER A 631 7.33 24.81 13.25
C SER A 631 6.88 24.23 11.91
N LEU A 632 7.36 24.81 10.81
CA LEU A 632 7.24 24.21 9.48
C LEU A 632 8.35 23.18 9.29
N GLU A 633 8.02 22.03 8.69
CA GLU A 633 8.99 21.02 8.29
C GLU A 633 8.75 20.51 6.86
N PRO A 634 9.83 20.20 6.11
CA PRO A 634 9.76 19.54 4.81
C PRO A 634 9.04 18.18 4.91
N THR A 635 7.81 18.14 4.40
CA THR A 635 6.96 16.94 4.40
C THR A 635 6.81 16.42 2.97
N VAL A 636 7.12 15.15 2.77
CA VAL A 636 6.96 14.49 1.48
C VAL A 636 5.55 13.93 1.38
N LEU A 637 4.83 14.29 0.31
CA LEU A 637 3.41 13.97 0.12
C LEU A 637 3.19 12.94 -0.98
N ASN A 638 2.49 11.86 -0.63
CA ASN A 638 1.83 10.97 -1.58
C ASN A 638 0.37 11.42 -1.76
N TRP A 639 -0.02 11.66 -3.01
CA TRP A 639 -1.35 12.15 -3.36
C TRP A 639 -2.19 11.02 -3.95
N GLY A 640 -3.24 10.58 -3.26
CA GLY A 640 -4.24 9.65 -3.81
C GLY A 640 -5.45 10.43 -4.35
N VAL A 641 -5.43 10.81 -5.63
CA VAL A 641 -6.45 11.66 -6.25
C VAL A 641 -7.47 10.80 -6.98
N PHE A 642 -8.75 10.93 -6.62
CA PHE A 642 -9.83 10.16 -7.25
C PHE A 642 -10.21 10.77 -8.61
N VAL A 643 -10.52 9.92 -9.59
CA VAL A 643 -11.14 10.31 -10.86
C VAL A 643 -12.39 9.45 -11.07
N ILE A 644 -13.53 10.13 -11.20
CA ILE A 644 -14.89 9.55 -11.28
C ILE A 644 -15.67 10.37 -12.30
N ASP A 645 -16.33 9.72 -13.27
CA ASP A 645 -17.11 10.36 -14.35
C ASP A 645 -16.32 11.48 -15.09
N ASP A 646 -15.05 11.20 -15.42
CA ASP A 646 -14.09 12.14 -16.03
C ASP A 646 -13.88 13.45 -15.24
N ARG A 647 -14.01 13.41 -13.91
CA ARG A 647 -13.78 14.56 -13.00
C ARG A 647 -12.98 14.17 -11.76
N LEU A 648 -12.32 15.15 -11.13
CA LEU A 648 -11.64 14.92 -9.84
C LEU A 648 -12.68 14.65 -8.74
N GLY A 649 -12.64 13.43 -8.20
CA GLY A 649 -13.59 12.93 -7.21
C GLY A 649 -13.22 13.21 -5.76
N GLY A 650 -12.11 13.91 -5.50
CA GLY A 650 -11.54 14.17 -4.18
C GLY A 650 -10.09 13.74 -4.09
N ALA A 651 -9.44 13.94 -2.94
CA ALA A 651 -8.07 13.49 -2.74
C ALA A 651 -7.80 13.10 -1.27
N ILE A 652 -7.11 11.98 -1.10
CA ILE A 652 -6.54 11.55 0.18
C ILE A 652 -5.02 11.71 0.11
N ILE A 653 -4.46 12.58 0.94
CA ILE A 653 -3.02 12.86 0.96
C ILE A 653 -2.38 12.14 2.14
N ARG A 654 -1.19 11.58 1.94
CA ARG A 654 -0.40 10.89 2.97
C ARG A 654 0.98 11.54 3.06
N GLY A 655 1.33 12.08 4.23
CA GLY A 655 2.61 12.74 4.48
C GLY A 655 3.54 11.95 5.41
N VAL A 656 4.85 12.07 5.16
CA VAL A 656 5.93 11.70 6.09
C VAL A 656 6.98 12.82 6.11
N SER A 657 7.69 12.99 7.21
CA SER A 657 8.85 13.90 7.23
C SER A 657 9.91 13.44 6.22
N GLN A 658 10.62 14.38 5.59
CA GLN A 658 11.61 14.08 4.56
C GLN A 658 12.70 13.10 5.05
N GLU A 659 13.12 13.20 6.31
CA GLU A 659 14.09 12.31 6.94
C GLU A 659 13.61 10.85 7.03
N SER A 660 12.30 10.62 7.06
CA SER A 660 11.67 9.28 7.15
C SER A 660 11.25 8.71 5.79
N ALA A 661 11.50 9.43 4.68
CA ALA A 661 10.93 9.12 3.36
C ALA A 661 11.62 7.96 2.62
N GLN A 662 11.53 6.74 3.15
CA GLN A 662 11.97 5.51 2.46
C GLN A 662 10.84 4.84 1.64
N GLY A 663 9.58 5.10 1.98
CA GLY A 663 8.38 4.69 1.23
C GLY A 663 7.11 5.12 1.96
N ILE A 664 6.15 5.73 1.27
CA ILE A 664 5.01 6.43 1.90
C ILE A 664 3.75 5.57 1.87
N ALA A 665 3.45 4.93 3.00
CA ALA A 665 2.22 4.18 3.24
C ALA A 665 1.79 4.34 4.71
N MET A 666 0.51 4.13 5.02
CA MET A 666 0.03 4.19 6.42
C MET A 666 0.76 3.18 7.31
N GLY A 667 1.07 2.00 6.76
CA GLY A 667 1.85 0.96 7.44
C GLY A 667 3.32 1.32 7.72
N THR A 668 3.89 2.32 7.03
CA THR A 668 5.29 2.77 7.23
C THR A 668 5.42 4.01 8.12
N GLY A 669 4.31 4.55 8.64
CA GLY A 669 4.31 5.69 9.56
C GLY A 669 3.68 6.97 9.01
N ALA A 670 3.12 6.95 7.80
CA ALA A 670 2.49 8.13 7.21
C ALA A 670 1.25 8.60 7.99
N SER A 671 1.03 9.92 7.97
CA SER A 671 -0.17 10.59 8.46
C SER A 671 -1.05 11.05 7.30
N ALA A 672 -2.36 10.92 7.45
CA ALA A 672 -3.35 11.28 6.45
C ALA A 672 -3.82 12.73 6.56
N THR A 673 -4.22 13.33 5.44
CA THR A 673 -4.95 14.60 5.41
C THR A 673 -5.81 14.72 4.15
N GLY A 674 -6.81 15.59 4.18
CA GLY A 674 -7.64 15.91 3.02
C GLY A 674 -7.05 17.04 2.18
N ALA A 675 -7.75 17.39 1.10
CA ALA A 675 -7.39 18.53 0.25
C ALA A 675 -8.58 19.42 -0.07
N PHE A 676 -8.33 20.72 -0.16
CA PHE A 676 -9.28 21.75 -0.60
C PHE A 676 -8.75 22.42 -1.87
N TRP A 677 -9.65 22.87 -2.72
CA TRP A 677 -9.29 23.50 -4.00
C TRP A 677 -10.27 24.57 -4.45
N HIS A 678 -9.81 25.50 -5.28
CA HIS A 678 -10.70 26.41 -6.00
C HIS A 678 -11.60 25.61 -6.96
N ALA A 679 -12.88 26.00 -7.03
CA ALA A 679 -13.89 25.37 -7.88
C ALA A 679 -13.54 25.48 -9.38
#